data_AF-A0AAE7NTL7-F1
#
_entry.id   AF-A0AAE7NTL7-F1
#
_cell.length_a   1.000
_cell.length_b   1.000
_cell.length_c   1.000
_cell.angle_alpha   90.00
_cell.angle_beta   90.00
_cell.angle_gamma   90.00
#
_symmetry.space_group_name_H-M   'P 1'
#
loop_
_entity.id
_entity.type
_entity.pdbx_description
1 polymer ?
#
loop_
_entity_poly.entity_id
_entity_poly.type
_entity_poly.pdbx_seq_one_letter_code
_entity_poly.pdbx_strand_id
1 'polypeptide(L)'
;MIALAALLATASPLCAQTRVFDLTTVSQVAEVPLMLKERADGHIIELRNIDPQNAAALDIVGASGEAFQSLQAQARPNGIVLPSTAAGSFTLIVRAQASDTLYVADVWLDGALLKSKIRFSGGTALTIPRLGVGEEIVGVARPNGPTEHVAYLMSADGANVLARDKGPVTHLRRREAGDTVVMFGALSEKTGAIRVYRNDFANDTDGDGLGDALENVLGICASRRASAPGINCALTADTRDTDGDGLWDSWEVMGVNGQALPAWGADPRHKDIFVEVDFRRLTLADNQSGLALRMTPAVARQMASIYADSATTDAATRATHAQDVGNPDGQPGVSLHLDIGVPPETPADATTYGDWGGYTAVDAVPDGQGGYMPQPPAAAMASNMDTARRGLFHYVLGYTTGGGSCGTGIACGFNMNSAGNSAHEFGHTLFLDHNGPSGTHEPNCKPNYPSLMNYAFLDTGVLMFSDGQTLPTLNNHSLVETGIVSPGNTPFLTTLKSKFRYKVDAATGSVDWNRDGTFAPANAPVRAYANLLPGNSGGCEFTREGEQLVGAKSQRSPAVVRYYDHIWVFAVTLDNKLDYTYTMHTWGCSNIDDCPTPDFSPHGIQDIGPIDGVDVAVIRVNGKPLILIVAIRPDGSLVETWMHQEGGLNVWESTVTIPASPAAGEPSLAVSRDGTSVALAYRGTDNIVRFRWRGAASWGPEQEVLVAGQPVSMHPQTSPGLAFTGLPIGIAIGSEEIVGAFADSNGDIQLYTPASFPHHQGWVRLSIPYEPMHSAIGRPSMAWTGGPMTNAPAADRTLTPGMVATGAEASLEVPSTTYGRFYIVYISANPPVTGATNPNPVRMQMTYVDDTGRLRIGLDSFFDNVWSYAFGIDLLQPGEVGLHAAETYSIPNAGAHPDSLYQVSFRPHADGISNLSYSNKNDWPVIAWASCSVLAGTQNASMHVSCPPKPW
;
A
#
# COMPACT_ATOMS: atom_id res chain seq x y z
N MET A 1 -11.16 85.10 18.62
CA MET A 1 -12.03 84.92 19.80
C MET A 1 -12.84 83.65 19.62
N ILE A 2 -12.70 82.71 20.57
CA ILE A 2 -13.77 81.92 21.21
C ILE A 2 -14.65 80.98 20.34
N ALA A 3 -14.25 79.70 20.36
CA ALA A 3 -14.95 78.52 20.90
C ALA A 3 -16.42 78.15 20.54
N LEU A 4 -16.54 76.85 20.21
CA LEU A 4 -17.51 75.84 20.71
C LEU A 4 -18.88 75.67 20.02
N ALA A 5 -19.03 74.53 19.35
CA ALA A 5 -20.24 73.71 19.42
C ALA A 5 -19.84 72.23 19.35
N ALA A 6 -19.99 71.55 20.48
CA ALA A 6 -19.75 70.13 20.66
C ALA A 6 -20.84 69.32 19.94
N LEU A 7 -20.44 68.45 19.00
CA LEU A 7 -21.28 67.34 18.56
C LEU A 7 -21.10 66.19 19.56
N LEU A 8 -22.20 65.84 20.24
CA LEU A 8 -22.35 64.50 20.81
C LEU A 8 -22.30 63.48 19.67
N ALA A 9 -21.15 62.87 19.44
CA ALA A 9 -21.05 61.62 18.72
C ALA A 9 -21.46 60.51 19.69
N THR A 10 -22.74 60.14 19.61
CA THR A 10 -23.24 58.88 20.13
C THR A 10 -22.37 57.73 19.61
N ALA A 11 -21.93 56.86 20.51
CA ALA A 11 -21.15 55.67 20.21
C ALA A 11 -21.79 54.87 19.05
N SER A 12 -21.09 54.82 17.93
CA SER A 12 -21.40 53.89 16.84
C SER A 12 -21.18 52.45 17.35
N PRO A 13 -22.02 51.49 16.93
CA PRO A 13 -21.84 50.08 17.29
C PRO A 13 -20.52 49.56 16.70
N LEU A 14 -19.96 48.52 17.32
CA LEU A 14 -18.75 47.81 16.90
C LEU A 14 -18.68 47.64 15.37
N CYS A 15 -17.94 48.50 14.66
CA CYS A 15 -17.42 48.14 13.35
C CYS A 15 -16.54 46.91 13.54
N ALA A 16 -16.72 45.89 12.69
CA ALA A 16 -15.82 44.75 12.58
C ALA A 16 -14.38 45.29 12.48
N GLN A 17 -13.60 45.10 13.54
CA GLN A 17 -12.20 45.48 13.53
C GLN A 17 -11.46 44.50 12.64
N THR A 18 -10.59 45.00 11.77
CA THR A 18 -9.73 44.14 10.95
C THR A 18 -8.86 43.28 11.87
N ARG A 19 -8.90 41.96 11.65
CA ARG A 19 -8.12 40.99 12.44
C ARG A 19 -7.00 40.31 11.68
N VAL A 20 -7.05 40.30 10.36
CA VAL A 20 -6.02 39.70 9.49
C VAL A 20 -5.43 40.80 8.63
N PHE A 21 -4.11 40.91 8.62
CA PHE A 21 -3.37 41.86 7.80
C PHE A 21 -2.29 41.10 7.03
N ASP A 22 -2.23 41.30 5.72
CA ASP A 22 -1.18 40.74 4.86
C ASP A 22 -0.13 41.80 4.57
N LEU A 23 1.12 41.53 4.99
CA LEU A 23 2.27 42.36 4.68
C LEU A 23 3.06 41.67 3.57
N THR A 24 3.09 42.26 2.38
CA THR A 24 3.68 41.65 1.17
C THR A 24 5.17 41.39 1.30
N THR A 25 5.89 42.25 2.02
CA THR A 25 7.32 42.12 2.26
C THR A 25 7.70 42.88 3.51
N VAL A 26 8.40 42.22 4.43
CA VAL A 26 9.09 42.91 5.53
C VAL A 26 10.53 43.23 5.14
N SER A 27 10.92 44.48 5.33
CA SER A 27 12.28 44.94 5.04
C SER A 27 13.25 44.60 6.19
N GLN A 28 14.55 44.64 5.91
CA GLN A 28 15.56 44.30 6.92
C GLN A 28 15.62 45.33 8.04
N VAL A 29 15.77 44.85 9.28
CA VAL A 29 16.10 45.68 10.45
C VAL A 29 17.38 45.15 11.10
N ALA A 30 18.15 46.02 11.75
CA ALA A 30 19.38 45.60 12.41
C ALA A 30 19.20 45.57 13.93
N GLU A 31 19.63 44.46 14.51
CA GLU A 31 19.80 44.33 15.95
C GLU A 31 21.24 44.01 16.30
N VAL A 32 21.78 44.73 17.28
CA VAL A 32 23.15 44.54 17.76
C VAL A 32 23.13 44.23 19.25
N PRO A 33 23.54 43.01 19.66
CA PRO A 33 23.69 42.69 21.08
C PRO A 33 24.74 43.59 21.75
N LEU A 34 24.41 44.05 22.95
CA LEU A 34 25.23 44.93 23.77
C LEU A 34 25.49 44.28 25.13
N MET A 35 26.74 44.32 25.58
CA MET A 35 27.11 44.04 26.96
C MET A 35 27.72 45.29 27.57
N LEU A 36 26.99 45.89 28.51
CA LEU A 36 27.39 47.12 29.18
C LEU A 36 27.85 46.85 30.61
N LYS A 37 28.81 47.64 31.07
CA LYS A 37 29.31 47.63 32.45
C LYS A 37 29.25 49.05 32.96
N GLU A 38 28.86 49.24 34.22
CA GLU A 38 28.78 50.57 34.82
C GLU A 38 30.03 51.40 34.51
N ARG A 39 29.80 52.63 34.07
CA ARG A 39 30.84 53.54 33.61
C ARG A 39 30.53 54.94 34.10
N ALA A 40 31.49 55.59 34.75
CA ALA A 40 31.30 56.89 35.40
C ALA A 40 30.72 57.97 34.45
N ASP A 41 31.12 57.95 33.18
CA ASP A 41 30.70 58.94 32.17
C ASP A 41 29.46 58.54 31.36
N GLY A 42 28.80 57.42 31.71
CA GLY A 42 27.79 56.79 30.86
C GLY A 42 28.39 56.08 29.65
N HIS A 43 27.51 55.56 28.78
CA HIS A 43 27.91 54.96 27.51
C HIS A 43 27.44 55.83 26.34
N ILE A 44 28.23 55.84 25.26
CA ILE A 44 27.87 56.51 24.01
C ILE A 44 27.86 55.46 22.91
N ILE A 45 26.70 55.29 22.27
CA ILE A 45 26.54 54.45 21.09
C ILE A 45 26.37 55.38 19.89
N GLU A 46 27.14 55.17 18.83
CA GLU A 46 27.14 56.00 17.62
C GLU A 46 27.11 55.13 16.36
N LEU A 47 26.33 55.56 15.37
CA LEU A 47 26.40 55.05 14.01
C LEU A 47 27.43 55.88 13.23
N ARG A 48 28.41 55.20 12.63
CA ARG A 48 29.41 55.80 11.73
C ARG A 48 29.29 55.19 10.34
N ASN A 49 29.88 55.85 9.35
CA ASN A 49 29.83 55.41 7.94
C ASN A 49 28.40 55.23 7.41
N ILE A 50 27.48 56.08 7.88
CA ILE A 50 26.07 56.14 7.46
C ILE A 50 25.89 57.26 6.42
N ASP A 51 24.96 57.08 5.49
CA ASP A 51 24.59 58.13 4.52
C ASP A 51 24.15 59.42 5.26
N PRO A 52 24.77 60.59 4.96
CA PRO A 52 24.47 61.85 5.64
C PRO A 52 23.04 62.36 5.48
N GLN A 53 22.22 61.82 4.57
CA GLN A 53 20.80 62.20 4.42
C GLN A 53 19.85 61.43 5.35
N ASN A 54 20.35 60.54 6.22
CA ASN A 54 19.52 59.60 6.98
C ASN A 54 19.22 60.05 8.42
N ALA A 55 17.95 59.96 8.82
CA ALA A 55 17.52 59.99 10.22
C ALA A 55 17.34 58.55 10.73
N ALA A 56 18.42 57.97 11.25
CA ALA A 56 18.35 56.69 11.95
C ALA A 56 17.66 56.87 13.32
N ALA A 57 16.73 55.99 13.64
CA ALA A 57 16.20 55.81 14.99
C ALA A 57 16.97 54.67 15.67
N LEU A 58 17.39 54.95 16.91
CA LEU A 58 18.14 54.04 17.77
C LEU A 58 17.31 53.80 19.01
N ASP A 59 16.86 52.56 19.18
CA ASP A 59 16.10 52.12 20.34
C ASP A 59 16.95 51.09 21.12
N ILE A 60 16.74 51.00 22.44
CA ILE A 60 17.41 50.00 23.28
C ILE A 60 16.40 49.26 24.14
N VAL A 61 16.51 47.94 24.14
CA VAL A 61 15.67 47.05 24.96
C VAL A 61 16.55 46.17 25.85
N GLY A 62 16.01 45.75 26.99
CA GLY A 62 16.66 44.76 27.84
C GLY A 62 16.82 43.41 27.12
N ALA A 63 17.67 42.53 27.65
CA ALA A 63 17.90 41.22 27.04
C ALA A 63 16.64 40.33 26.97
N SER A 64 15.65 40.55 27.84
CA SER A 64 14.35 39.86 27.81
C SER A 64 13.29 40.60 26.97
N GLY A 65 13.66 41.63 26.21
CA GLY A 65 12.78 42.32 25.26
C GLY A 65 11.86 43.37 25.87
N GLU A 66 11.93 43.60 27.19
CA GLU A 66 11.24 44.70 27.85
C GLU A 66 11.82 46.06 27.46
N ALA A 67 10.95 47.05 27.38
CA ALA A 67 11.36 48.44 27.24
C ALA A 67 12.36 48.79 28.35
N PHE A 68 13.54 49.24 27.95
CA PHE A 68 14.44 49.92 28.86
C PHE A 68 13.72 51.19 29.33
N GLN A 69 13.43 51.32 30.63
CA GLN A 69 12.59 52.41 31.14
C GLN A 69 13.09 53.76 30.61
N SER A 70 12.29 54.35 29.72
CA SER A 70 12.66 55.35 28.72
C SER A 70 12.81 56.77 29.29
N LEU A 71 13.55 56.93 30.38
CA LEU A 71 13.81 58.25 31.00
C LEU A 71 15.29 58.60 31.18
N GLN A 72 16.23 57.74 30.76
CA GLN A 72 17.66 58.03 30.92
C GLN A 72 18.50 57.96 29.64
N ALA A 73 17.95 57.44 28.54
CA ALA A 73 18.66 57.43 27.27
C ALA A 73 18.42 58.76 26.52
N GLN A 74 19.48 59.48 26.19
CA GLN A 74 19.37 60.77 25.50
C GLN A 74 19.74 60.60 24.01
N ALA A 75 18.76 60.80 23.13
CA ALA A 75 18.97 60.74 21.69
C ALA A 75 20.01 61.79 21.25
N ARG A 76 20.87 61.40 20.31
CA ARG A 76 21.82 62.25 19.59
C ARG A 76 21.65 62.01 18.09
N PRO A 77 22.09 62.95 17.22
CA PRO A 77 22.16 62.68 15.79
C PRO A 77 22.99 61.42 15.55
N ASN A 78 22.37 60.38 14.97
CA ASN A 78 23.01 59.08 14.70
C ASN A 78 23.62 58.41 15.94
N GLY A 79 23.11 58.67 17.15
CA GLY A 79 23.64 58.08 18.38
C GLY A 79 22.67 58.12 19.55
N ILE A 80 23.00 57.41 20.61
CA ILE A 80 22.25 57.41 21.87
C ILE A 80 23.22 57.40 23.04
N VAL A 81 22.94 58.20 24.07
CA VAL A 81 23.70 58.23 25.33
C VAL A 81 22.93 57.48 26.39
N LEU A 82 23.60 56.57 27.09
CA LEU A 82 23.05 55.81 28.19
C LEU A 82 23.65 56.28 29.52
N PRO A 83 22.90 56.20 30.63
CA PRO A 83 23.35 56.66 31.94
C PRO A 83 24.54 55.83 32.46
N SER A 84 25.26 56.37 33.44
CA SER A 84 26.40 55.70 34.10
C SER A 84 26.06 54.38 34.79
N THR A 85 24.79 54.22 35.14
CA THR A 85 24.21 53.03 35.77
C THR A 85 23.76 51.97 34.76
N ALA A 86 23.87 52.20 33.45
CA ALA A 86 23.49 51.22 32.45
C ALA A 86 24.50 50.06 32.43
N ALA A 87 24.13 48.94 33.03
CA ALA A 87 24.93 47.73 33.08
C ALA A 87 24.08 46.49 32.84
N GLY A 88 24.65 45.48 32.19
CA GLY A 88 23.96 44.25 31.82
C GLY A 88 23.87 44.05 30.30
N SER A 89 22.96 43.17 29.93
CA SER A 89 22.76 42.71 28.55
C SER A 89 21.62 43.48 27.90
N PHE A 90 21.87 44.10 26.75
CA PHE A 90 20.87 44.87 25.99
C PHE A 90 20.90 44.50 24.52
N THR A 91 19.88 44.92 23.77
CA THR A 91 19.88 44.88 22.30
C THR A 91 19.65 46.28 21.77
N LEU A 92 20.58 46.76 20.93
CA LEU A 92 20.40 47.97 20.14
C LEU A 92 19.59 47.65 18.90
N ILE A 93 18.49 48.36 18.72
CA ILE A 93 17.65 48.29 17.52
C ILE A 93 18.01 49.50 16.65
N VAL A 94 18.39 49.26 15.40
CA VAL A 94 18.73 50.29 14.43
C VAL A 94 17.74 50.22 13.27
N ARG A 95 17.01 51.32 13.05
CA ARG A 95 16.00 51.44 12.00
C ARG A 95 16.02 52.82 11.36
N ALA A 96 15.49 52.94 10.14
CA ALA A 96 15.23 54.24 9.52
C ALA A 96 13.90 54.80 10.02
N GLN A 97 13.76 56.12 10.19
CA GLN A 97 12.51 56.69 10.74
C GLN A 97 11.29 56.56 9.81
N ALA A 98 11.47 56.56 8.49
CA ALA A 98 10.38 56.44 7.51
C ALA A 98 10.90 56.11 6.10
N SER A 99 11.68 55.03 5.94
CA SER A 99 12.21 54.66 4.62
C SER A 99 12.37 53.14 4.48
N ASP A 100 11.84 52.58 3.40
CA ASP A 100 12.05 51.18 3.00
C ASP A 100 13.42 50.95 2.33
N THR A 101 14.20 52.02 2.17
CA THR A 101 15.54 51.94 1.60
C THR A 101 16.46 51.19 2.55
N LEU A 102 17.26 50.29 2.00
CA LEU A 102 18.27 49.56 2.77
C LEU A 102 19.51 50.43 2.97
N TYR A 103 19.84 50.71 4.21
CA TYR A 103 21.01 51.48 4.64
C TYR A 103 22.07 50.58 5.24
N VAL A 104 23.32 51.07 5.23
CA VAL A 104 24.46 50.42 5.86
C VAL A 104 25.11 51.38 6.85
N ALA A 105 25.47 50.89 8.03
CA ALA A 105 26.23 51.65 9.01
C ALA A 105 27.17 50.75 9.83
N ASP A 106 28.10 51.38 10.54
CA ASP A 106 28.92 50.76 11.58
C ASP A 106 28.44 51.22 12.96
N VAL A 107 28.26 50.28 13.89
CA VAL A 107 27.91 50.56 15.28
C VAL A 107 29.18 50.67 16.10
N TRP A 108 29.34 51.80 16.78
CA TRP A 108 30.42 52.08 17.71
C TRP A 108 29.86 52.20 19.12
N LEU A 109 30.53 51.57 20.08
CA LEU A 109 30.25 51.70 21.51
C LEU A 109 31.48 52.31 22.16
N ASP A 110 31.31 53.44 22.83
CA ASP A 110 32.33 54.08 23.64
C ASP A 110 33.64 54.40 22.89
N GLY A 111 33.51 54.70 21.59
CA GLY A 111 34.63 54.99 20.70
C GLY A 111 35.35 53.76 20.14
N ALA A 112 34.87 52.54 20.42
CA ALA A 112 35.32 51.29 19.81
C ALA A 112 34.29 50.76 18.80
N LEU A 113 34.76 50.21 17.68
CA LEU A 113 33.90 49.55 16.69
C LEU A 113 33.32 48.26 17.31
N LEU A 114 32.00 48.18 17.41
CA LEU A 114 31.29 47.03 17.93
C LEU A 114 30.85 46.07 16.82
N LYS A 115 30.22 46.61 15.77
CA LYS A 115 29.73 45.83 14.63
C LYS A 115 29.83 46.68 13.38
N SER A 116 30.41 46.12 12.32
CA SER A 116 30.49 46.81 11.03
C SER A 116 29.44 46.32 10.05
N LYS A 117 29.09 47.19 9.09
CA LYS A 117 28.20 46.91 7.97
C LYS A 117 26.85 46.31 8.35
N ILE A 118 26.26 46.81 9.43
CA ILE A 118 24.87 46.46 9.74
C ILE A 118 23.96 46.98 8.64
N ARG A 119 22.94 46.20 8.27
CA ARG A 119 21.97 46.55 7.23
C ARG A 119 20.61 46.78 7.85
N PHE A 120 19.99 47.93 7.58
CA PHE A 120 18.71 48.28 8.18
C PHE A 120 17.88 49.19 7.28
N SER A 121 16.57 49.15 7.49
CA SER A 121 15.56 50.00 6.86
C SER A 121 14.57 50.45 7.94
N GLY A 122 13.43 51.02 7.55
CA GLY A 122 12.37 51.43 8.47
C GLY A 122 11.50 50.29 9.01
N GLY A 123 11.62 49.09 8.46
CA GLY A 123 10.68 48.00 8.73
C GLY A 123 9.28 48.31 8.16
N THR A 124 8.35 47.38 8.36
CA THR A 124 6.96 47.53 7.91
C THR A 124 6.07 47.78 9.12
N ALA A 125 5.47 48.96 9.21
CA ALA A 125 4.65 49.37 10.35
C ALA A 125 3.15 49.29 10.07
N LEU A 126 2.38 48.83 11.06
CA LEU A 126 0.93 48.77 11.08
C LEU A 126 0.39 49.55 12.28
N THR A 127 -0.52 50.49 12.04
CA THR A 127 -1.26 51.14 13.13
C THR A 127 -2.40 50.25 13.59
N ILE A 128 -2.38 49.88 14.87
CA ILE A 128 -3.42 49.05 15.50
C ILE A 128 -4.23 49.94 16.44
N PRO A 129 -5.45 50.35 16.06
CA PRO A 129 -6.28 51.19 16.92
C PRO A 129 -6.85 50.35 18.06
N ARG A 130 -6.79 50.92 19.27
CA ARG A 130 -7.41 50.42 20.50
C ARG A 130 -7.13 48.94 20.76
N LEU A 131 -5.86 48.53 20.74
CA LEU A 131 -5.47 47.16 21.13
C LEU A 131 -5.79 46.95 22.61
N GLY A 132 -6.61 45.95 22.93
CA GLY A 132 -7.05 45.63 24.29
C GLY A 132 -6.00 44.88 25.11
N VAL A 133 -6.21 44.78 26.43
CA VAL A 133 -5.34 44.01 27.36
C VAL A 133 -5.50 42.49 27.18
N GLY A 134 -6.65 42.05 26.65
CA GLY A 134 -6.93 40.66 26.29
C GLY A 134 -6.73 40.33 24.82
N GLU A 135 -5.97 41.18 24.10
CA GLU A 135 -5.64 40.97 22.69
C GLU A 135 -4.13 40.89 22.49
N GLU A 136 -3.74 40.16 21.46
CA GLU A 136 -2.37 39.95 21.05
C GLU A 136 -2.23 40.24 19.56
N ILE A 137 -1.08 40.79 19.18
CA ILE A 137 -0.67 40.88 17.78
C ILE A 137 0.32 39.76 17.50
N VAL A 138 -0.04 38.88 16.58
CA VAL A 138 0.76 37.72 16.19
C VAL A 138 1.29 37.91 14.78
N GLY A 139 2.60 37.95 14.59
CA GLY A 139 3.23 37.93 13.27
C GLY A 139 3.63 36.52 12.89
N VAL A 140 3.28 36.09 11.68
CA VAL A 140 3.53 34.72 11.20
C VAL A 140 4.17 34.78 9.81
N ALA A 141 5.31 34.12 9.64
CA ALA A 141 5.91 33.98 8.31
C ALA A 141 4.98 33.17 7.40
N ARG A 142 4.75 33.67 6.18
CA ARG A 142 4.01 32.92 5.15
C ARG A 142 4.96 32.00 4.37
N PRO A 143 4.44 31.07 3.55
CA PRO A 143 5.29 30.35 2.61
C PRO A 143 6.13 31.31 1.77
N ASN A 144 7.44 31.02 1.65
CA ASN A 144 8.47 31.89 1.06
C ASN A 144 8.80 33.17 1.84
N GLY A 145 8.22 33.34 3.03
CA GLY A 145 8.51 34.42 3.96
C GLY A 145 9.91 34.33 4.58
N PRO A 146 10.25 35.30 5.46
CA PRO A 146 11.49 35.24 6.22
C PRO A 146 11.50 34.00 7.12
N THR A 147 12.67 33.35 7.29
CA THR A 147 12.81 32.20 8.19
C THR A 147 12.53 32.57 9.65
N GLU A 148 12.95 33.77 10.04
CA GLU A 148 12.58 34.41 11.30
C GLU A 148 12.37 35.90 11.04
N HIS A 149 11.46 36.50 11.79
CA HIS A 149 11.22 37.93 11.80
C HIS A 149 11.20 38.45 13.24
N VAL A 150 11.29 39.77 13.37
CA VAL A 150 11.16 40.47 14.64
C VAL A 150 9.97 41.40 14.57
N ALA A 151 9.26 41.50 15.69
CA ALA A 151 8.14 42.40 15.85
C ALA A 151 8.40 43.34 17.04
N TYR A 152 8.06 44.61 16.85
CA TYR A 152 8.17 45.65 17.86
C TYR A 152 6.82 46.29 18.07
N LEU A 153 6.34 46.24 19.32
CA LEU A 153 5.21 47.03 19.75
C LEU A 153 5.72 48.43 20.11
N MET A 154 5.19 49.47 19.48
CA MET A 154 5.65 50.85 19.67
C MET A 154 4.57 51.74 20.29
N SER A 155 4.99 52.86 20.89
CA SER A 155 4.08 53.93 21.32
C SER A 155 3.22 54.44 20.15
N ALA A 156 2.08 55.06 20.46
CA ALA A 156 1.12 55.51 19.43
C ALA A 156 1.71 56.50 18.42
N ASP A 157 2.76 57.23 18.80
CA ASP A 157 3.53 58.14 17.95
C ASP A 157 4.68 57.47 17.18
N GLY A 158 4.88 56.15 17.35
CA GLY A 158 5.96 55.37 16.72
C GLY A 158 7.37 55.69 17.26
N ALA A 159 7.46 56.45 18.35
CA ALA A 159 8.73 56.98 18.83
C ALA A 159 9.53 55.98 19.69
N ASN A 160 8.86 55.15 20.49
CA ASN A 160 9.52 54.26 21.45
C ASN A 160 9.07 52.81 21.31
N VAL A 161 10.00 51.87 21.43
CA VAL A 161 9.70 50.42 21.52
C VAL A 161 9.25 50.08 22.94
N LEU A 162 8.05 49.51 23.05
CA LEU A 162 7.39 49.11 24.29
C LEU A 162 7.58 47.62 24.61
N ALA A 163 7.56 46.78 23.58
CA ALA A 163 7.80 45.35 23.67
C ALA A 163 8.39 44.82 22.37
N ARG A 164 9.07 43.67 22.46
CA ARG A 164 9.76 43.04 21.35
C ARG A 164 9.58 41.53 21.43
N ASP A 165 9.35 40.91 20.29
CA ASP A 165 9.45 39.46 20.14
C ASP A 165 10.12 39.06 18.81
N LYS A 166 10.74 37.88 18.75
CA LYS A 166 11.41 37.36 17.54
C LYS A 166 11.21 35.86 17.36
N GLY A 167 11.16 35.43 16.11
CA GLY A 167 11.09 34.02 15.74
C GLY A 167 10.42 33.82 14.38
N PRO A 168 10.12 32.57 14.00
CA PRO A 168 9.26 32.29 12.85
C PRO A 168 7.84 32.83 13.06
N VAL A 169 7.43 32.93 14.34
CA VAL A 169 6.19 33.51 14.83
C VAL A 169 6.54 34.48 15.95
N THR A 170 5.85 35.60 16.03
CA THR A 170 6.05 36.63 17.07
C THR A 170 4.74 36.99 17.74
N HIS A 171 4.79 37.25 19.05
CA HIS A 171 3.65 37.51 19.91
C HIS A 171 3.86 38.80 20.70
N LEU A 172 2.98 39.79 20.49
CA LEU A 172 3.05 41.09 21.15
C LEU A 172 1.76 41.43 21.88
N ARG A 173 1.87 41.67 23.20
CA ARG A 173 0.75 42.03 24.08
C ARG A 173 0.95 43.41 24.70
N ARG A 174 -0.16 44.06 25.05
CA ARG A 174 -0.18 45.30 25.83
C ARG A 174 -0.56 45.06 27.28
N ARG A 175 0.04 45.86 28.17
CA ARG A 175 -0.36 45.94 29.59
C ARG A 175 -1.59 46.81 29.84
N GLU A 176 -1.79 47.82 28.99
CA GLU A 176 -2.90 48.77 29.06
C GLU A 176 -3.49 48.96 27.67
N ALA A 177 -4.81 49.08 27.57
CA ALA A 177 -5.46 49.25 26.27
C ALA A 177 -5.13 50.60 25.64
N GLY A 178 -5.01 50.63 24.31
CA GLY A 178 -4.85 51.89 23.58
C GLY A 178 -4.32 51.73 22.17
N ASP A 179 -4.21 52.85 21.46
CA ASP A 179 -3.63 52.89 20.12
C ASP A 179 -2.13 52.58 20.16
N THR A 180 -1.65 51.83 19.18
CA THR A 180 -0.25 51.42 19.07
C THR A 180 0.16 51.30 17.61
N VAL A 181 1.47 51.29 17.37
CA VAL A 181 2.05 50.94 16.08
C VAL A 181 2.85 49.66 16.28
N VAL A 182 2.65 48.67 15.43
CA VAL A 182 3.46 47.44 15.42
C VAL A 182 4.35 47.47 14.20
N MET A 183 5.64 47.28 14.39
CA MET A 183 6.63 47.24 13.31
C MET A 183 7.21 45.83 13.18
N PHE A 184 7.26 45.33 11.96
CA PHE A 184 7.86 44.05 11.63
C PHE A 184 9.11 44.23 10.76
N GLY A 185 10.10 43.36 10.94
CA GLY A 185 11.31 43.36 10.14
C GLY A 185 11.95 41.99 10.01
N ALA A 186 12.69 41.78 8.93
CA ALA A 186 13.53 40.59 8.75
C ALA A 186 14.92 40.83 9.39
N LEU A 187 15.43 39.83 10.12
CA LEU A 187 16.79 39.86 10.68
C LEU A 187 17.85 39.28 9.73
N SER A 188 17.42 38.67 8.62
CA SER A 188 18.26 38.05 7.61
C SER A 188 18.05 38.66 6.22
N GLU A 189 18.85 38.27 5.23
CA GLU A 189 18.64 38.68 3.82
C GLU A 189 17.37 38.08 3.20
N LYS A 190 16.85 36.98 3.77
CA LYS A 190 15.58 36.41 3.37
C LYS A 190 14.45 37.29 3.93
N THR A 191 13.91 38.12 3.05
CA THR A 191 12.69 38.89 3.26
C THR A 191 11.52 38.15 2.63
N GLY A 192 10.29 38.58 2.91
CA GLY A 192 9.11 38.01 2.27
C GLY A 192 7.83 38.38 2.99
N ALA A 193 6.74 37.75 2.58
CA ALA A 193 5.44 38.03 3.14
C ALA A 193 5.32 37.50 4.57
N ILE A 194 4.66 38.29 5.41
CA ILE A 194 4.19 37.85 6.72
C ILE A 194 2.71 38.16 6.84
N ARG A 195 1.99 37.33 7.60
CA ARG A 195 0.61 37.58 7.98
C ARG A 195 0.57 37.99 9.43
N VAL A 196 -0.24 38.99 9.73
CA VAL A 196 -0.39 39.53 11.08
C VAL A 196 -1.81 39.30 11.53
N TYR A 197 -1.97 38.70 12.69
CA TYR A 197 -3.24 38.43 13.33
C TYR A 197 -3.43 39.31 14.56
N ARG A 198 -4.63 39.88 14.71
CA ARG A 198 -5.10 40.47 15.95
C ARG A 198 -5.97 39.43 16.65
N ASN A 199 -5.33 38.69 17.54
CA ASN A 199 -5.91 37.58 18.26
C ASN A 199 -6.55 38.08 19.57
N ASP A 200 -7.84 37.91 19.75
CA ASP A 200 -8.55 38.20 21.00
C ASP A 200 -8.50 37.04 21.99
N PHE A 201 -7.29 36.54 22.27
CA PHE A 201 -6.98 35.34 23.07
C PHE A 201 -7.64 35.27 24.46
N ALA A 202 -8.10 36.40 25.02
CA ALA A 202 -8.84 36.38 26.28
C ALA A 202 -10.28 35.87 26.14
N ASN A 203 -10.82 35.84 24.91
CA ASN A 203 -12.11 35.28 24.55
C ASN A 203 -11.87 34.11 23.58
N ASP A 204 -11.43 33.00 24.12
CA ASP A 204 -11.12 31.76 23.41
C ASP A 204 -12.00 30.67 24.06
N THR A 205 -13.09 30.32 23.38
CA THR A 205 -14.15 29.49 23.98
C THR A 205 -13.78 28.02 24.06
N ASP A 206 -12.98 27.50 23.13
CA ASP A 206 -12.59 26.10 23.12
C ASP A 206 -11.14 25.84 23.57
N GLY A 207 -10.36 26.91 23.77
CA GLY A 207 -9.09 26.90 24.48
C GLY A 207 -7.91 26.47 23.62
N ASP A 208 -7.99 26.59 22.30
CA ASP A 208 -6.89 26.24 21.39
C ASP A 208 -5.81 27.34 21.30
N GLY A 209 -6.11 28.56 21.75
CA GLY A 209 -5.25 29.74 21.70
C GLY A 209 -5.65 30.79 20.67
N LEU A 210 -6.64 30.53 19.80
CA LEU A 210 -7.27 31.49 18.91
C LEU A 210 -8.52 32.08 19.57
N GLY A 211 -8.71 33.39 19.44
CA GLY A 211 -9.88 34.06 19.97
C GLY A 211 -11.08 33.90 19.04
N ASP A 212 -12.28 33.79 19.62
CA ASP A 212 -13.54 33.51 18.92
C ASP A 212 -13.76 34.45 17.71
N ALA A 213 -13.39 35.72 17.84
CA ALA A 213 -13.61 36.68 16.78
C ALA A 213 -12.55 36.62 15.67
N LEU A 214 -11.32 36.16 15.96
CA LEU A 214 -10.33 35.83 14.94
C LEU A 214 -10.77 34.58 14.17
N GLU A 215 -11.17 33.53 14.87
CA GLU A 215 -11.67 32.29 14.28
C GLU A 215 -12.86 32.52 13.35
N ASN A 216 -13.82 33.36 13.77
CA ASN A 216 -14.94 33.75 12.92
C ASN A 216 -14.50 34.49 11.63
N VAL A 217 -13.38 35.21 11.65
CA VAL A 217 -12.81 35.84 10.44
C VAL A 217 -12.07 34.84 9.57
N LEU A 218 -11.40 33.86 10.18
CA LEU A 218 -10.73 32.75 9.49
C LEU A 218 -11.73 31.73 8.93
N GLY A 219 -12.96 31.73 9.43
CA GLY A 219 -14.00 30.80 9.03
C GLY A 219 -13.83 29.42 9.68
N ILE A 220 -13.34 29.37 10.90
CA ILE A 220 -13.10 28.15 11.67
C ILE A 220 -13.96 28.13 12.95
N CYS A 221 -13.98 27.01 13.66
CA CYS A 221 -14.97 26.72 14.68
C CYS A 221 -14.56 27.14 16.10
N ALA A 222 -14.85 28.38 16.51
CA ALA A 222 -14.64 28.84 17.90
C ALA A 222 -15.36 28.04 19.01
N SER A 223 -16.41 27.31 18.65
CA SER A 223 -17.16 26.46 19.57
C SER A 223 -18.20 25.62 18.83
N ARG A 224 -18.84 24.69 19.54
CA ARG A 224 -19.97 23.91 19.00
C ARG A 224 -21.20 24.73 18.62
N ARG A 225 -21.24 26.02 18.99
CA ARG A 225 -22.33 26.95 18.64
C ARG A 225 -21.90 27.98 17.59
N ALA A 226 -20.63 27.99 17.20
CA ALA A 226 -20.13 28.87 16.17
C ALA A 226 -20.68 28.48 14.80
N SER A 227 -20.53 29.40 13.84
CA SER A 227 -20.90 29.20 12.43
C SER A 227 -19.67 29.44 11.59
N ALA A 228 -19.23 28.40 10.88
CA ALA A 228 -18.07 28.44 9.98
C ALA A 228 -18.49 27.98 8.56
N PRO A 229 -18.03 28.64 7.48
CA PRO A 229 -18.38 28.23 6.12
C PRO A 229 -17.88 26.82 5.80
N GLY A 230 -18.76 25.99 5.22
CA GLY A 230 -18.40 24.64 4.75
C GLY A 230 -18.33 23.57 5.84
N ILE A 231 -18.55 23.92 7.11
CA ILE A 231 -18.53 22.97 8.22
C ILE A 231 -19.62 23.24 9.25
N ASN A 232 -20.09 22.18 9.92
CA ASN A 232 -21.04 22.28 11.02
C ASN A 232 -20.32 22.09 12.36
N CYS A 233 -19.96 23.19 13.03
CA CYS A 233 -19.24 23.17 14.30
C CYS A 233 -19.95 22.36 15.40
N ALA A 234 -21.27 22.17 15.32
CA ALA A 234 -21.99 21.33 16.29
C ALA A 234 -21.72 19.82 16.12
N LEU A 235 -21.25 19.41 14.94
CA LEU A 235 -20.93 18.03 14.58
C LEU A 235 -19.42 17.77 14.43
N THR A 236 -18.59 18.81 14.40
CA THR A 236 -17.13 18.67 14.45
C THR A 236 -16.71 17.92 15.71
N ALA A 237 -15.78 16.98 15.56
CA ALA A 237 -15.35 16.10 16.64
C ALA A 237 -14.66 16.87 17.77
N ASP A 238 -13.78 17.79 17.39
CA ASP A 238 -13.09 18.75 18.25
C ASP A 238 -13.17 20.13 17.60
N THR A 239 -13.56 21.17 18.32
CA THR A 239 -13.69 22.50 17.68
C THR A 239 -12.35 23.20 17.50
N ARG A 240 -11.34 22.75 18.26
CA ARG A 240 -9.95 23.20 18.20
C ARG A 240 -9.21 22.71 16.96
N ASP A 241 -9.81 21.78 16.21
CA ASP A 241 -9.28 21.11 15.00
C ASP A 241 -10.44 21.08 14.00
N THR A 242 -10.61 22.21 13.30
CA THR A 242 -11.80 22.47 12.51
C THR A 242 -11.90 21.50 11.34
N ASP A 243 -10.81 21.25 10.61
CA ASP A 243 -10.85 20.32 9.49
C ASP A 243 -10.71 18.85 9.90
N GLY A 244 -10.27 18.55 11.12
CA GLY A 244 -10.21 17.22 11.69
C GLY A 244 -9.02 16.41 11.21
N ASP A 245 -7.84 17.01 11.04
CA ASP A 245 -6.60 16.34 10.65
C ASP A 245 -5.69 15.95 11.83
N GLY A 246 -6.06 16.35 13.04
CA GLY A 246 -5.33 16.09 14.28
C GLY A 246 -4.37 17.20 14.72
N LEU A 247 -4.29 18.31 13.98
CA LEU A 247 -3.60 19.54 14.36
C LEU A 247 -4.62 20.52 14.95
N TRP A 248 -4.17 21.40 15.85
CA TRP A 248 -5.05 22.48 16.31
C TRP A 248 -5.02 23.62 15.31
N ASP A 249 -6.15 24.30 15.15
CA ASP A 249 -6.28 25.47 14.28
C ASP A 249 -5.21 26.52 14.64
N SER A 250 -4.96 26.73 15.93
CA SER A 250 -3.91 27.63 16.40
C SER A 250 -2.50 27.23 15.95
N TRP A 251 -2.20 25.93 15.82
CA TRP A 251 -0.89 25.44 15.37
C TRP A 251 -0.70 25.65 13.87
N GLU A 252 -1.76 25.52 13.10
CA GLU A 252 -1.74 25.74 11.65
C GLU A 252 -1.73 27.23 11.30
N VAL A 253 -2.34 28.07 12.15
CA VAL A 253 -2.40 29.53 11.99
C VAL A 253 -1.16 30.22 12.54
N MET A 254 -0.64 29.78 13.68
CA MET A 254 0.41 30.46 14.46
C MET A 254 1.64 29.59 14.76
N GLY A 255 1.72 28.34 14.31
CA GLY A 255 2.83 27.44 14.63
C GLY A 255 2.83 26.95 16.08
N VAL A 256 3.69 25.98 16.38
CA VAL A 256 3.73 25.34 17.71
C VAL A 256 5.13 24.74 17.96
N ASN A 257 5.63 24.79 19.20
CA ASN A 257 6.92 24.17 19.59
C ASN A 257 8.11 24.53 18.68
N GLY A 258 8.14 25.75 18.13
CA GLY A 258 9.17 26.20 17.18
C GLY A 258 9.01 25.64 15.75
N GLN A 259 7.97 24.85 15.48
CA GLN A 259 7.57 24.41 14.15
C GLN A 259 6.72 25.49 13.49
N ALA A 260 7.11 25.89 12.28
CA ALA A 260 6.47 26.96 11.53
C ALA A 260 5.47 26.40 10.52
N LEU A 261 4.53 25.55 10.96
CA LEU A 261 3.51 24.92 10.10
C LEU A 261 2.83 25.89 9.11
N PRO A 262 2.44 27.12 9.50
CA PRO A 262 1.84 28.08 8.55
C PRO A 262 2.80 28.50 7.42
N ALA A 263 4.10 28.54 7.69
CA ALA A 263 5.13 28.86 6.70
C ALA A 263 5.38 27.67 5.74
N TRP A 264 4.94 26.48 6.11
CA TRP A 264 5.00 25.25 5.31
C TRP A 264 3.66 24.92 4.65
N GLY A 265 2.66 25.78 4.83
CA GLY A 265 1.41 25.73 4.08
C GLY A 265 0.22 25.18 4.82
N ALA A 266 0.31 24.98 6.13
CA ALA A 266 -0.82 24.50 6.93
C ALA A 266 -2.05 25.41 6.81
N ASP A 267 -3.24 24.82 6.80
CA ASP A 267 -4.53 25.48 6.63
C ASP A 267 -5.64 24.78 7.43
N PRO A 268 -6.20 25.41 8.49
CA PRO A 268 -7.21 24.80 9.38
C PRO A 268 -8.59 24.55 8.73
N ARG A 269 -8.65 24.70 7.40
CA ARG A 269 -9.83 24.46 6.57
C ARG A 269 -9.58 23.37 5.53
N HIS A 270 -8.40 22.76 5.50
CA HIS A 270 -8.01 21.74 4.56
C HIS A 270 -6.97 20.80 5.18
N LYS A 271 -7.36 19.54 5.37
CA LYS A 271 -6.54 18.58 6.13
C LYS A 271 -5.10 18.52 5.64
N ASP A 272 -4.18 18.62 6.58
CA ASP A 272 -2.75 18.56 6.39
C ASP A 272 -2.14 17.29 6.99
N ILE A 273 -1.09 16.79 6.35
CA ILE A 273 -0.27 15.71 6.89
C ILE A 273 1.19 16.10 6.74
N PHE A 274 1.86 16.28 7.87
CA PHE A 274 3.29 16.54 7.94
C PHE A 274 4.07 15.24 8.05
N VAL A 275 5.11 15.08 7.23
CA VAL A 275 5.92 13.85 7.17
C VAL A 275 7.40 14.19 7.22
N GLU A 276 8.13 13.61 8.16
CA GLU A 276 9.60 13.62 8.19
C GLU A 276 10.13 12.39 7.43
N VAL A 277 10.95 12.61 6.41
CA VAL A 277 11.53 11.53 5.58
C VAL A 277 13.03 11.41 5.85
N ASP A 278 13.36 10.49 6.75
CA ASP A 278 14.72 10.08 7.05
C ASP A 278 15.25 9.03 6.08
N PHE A 279 16.56 8.81 6.06
CA PHE A 279 17.19 7.79 5.23
C PHE A 279 17.65 6.60 6.06
N ARG A 280 17.24 5.38 5.68
CA ARG A 280 17.78 4.16 6.30
C ARG A 280 18.99 3.64 5.55
N ARG A 281 20.07 3.41 6.27
CA ARG A 281 21.21 2.58 5.80
C ARG A 281 20.85 1.11 5.94
N LEU A 282 21.23 0.28 4.97
CA LEU A 282 20.87 -1.14 4.94
C LEU A 282 21.99 -2.02 5.50
N THR A 283 23.24 -1.57 5.42
CA THR A 283 24.41 -2.38 5.73
C THR A 283 25.48 -1.63 6.52
N LEU A 284 26.42 -2.36 7.13
CA LEU A 284 27.62 -1.78 7.73
C LEU A 284 28.45 -0.97 6.70
N ALA A 285 28.47 -1.39 5.44
CA ALA A 285 29.19 -0.67 4.39
C ALA A 285 28.60 0.72 4.18
N ASP A 286 27.27 0.85 4.18
CA ASP A 286 26.57 2.14 4.09
C ASP A 286 26.92 3.05 5.28
N ASN A 287 26.98 2.48 6.50
CA ASN A 287 27.40 3.20 7.71
C ASN A 287 28.84 3.71 7.56
N GLN A 288 29.76 2.83 7.15
CA GLN A 288 31.19 3.16 6.99
C GLN A 288 31.44 4.19 5.89
N SER A 289 30.65 4.18 4.81
CA SER A 289 30.74 5.19 3.76
C SER A 289 30.05 6.51 4.12
N GLY A 290 29.26 6.54 5.20
CA GLY A 290 28.45 7.69 5.56
C GLY A 290 27.34 7.98 4.54
N LEU A 291 26.74 6.94 3.94
CA LEU A 291 25.73 7.10 2.88
C LEU A 291 24.54 7.92 3.40
N ALA A 292 24.13 8.96 2.69
CA ALA A 292 23.08 9.87 3.13
C ALA A 292 22.28 10.35 1.91
N LEU A 293 21.32 9.54 1.47
CA LEU A 293 20.46 9.81 0.32
C LEU A 293 19.16 10.47 0.77
N ARG A 294 18.53 11.25 -0.11
CA ARG A 294 17.26 11.94 0.18
C ARG A 294 16.23 11.58 -0.87
N MET A 295 14.95 11.67 -0.51
CA MET A 295 13.88 11.71 -1.49
C MET A 295 14.13 12.86 -2.47
N THR A 296 13.87 12.64 -3.76
CA THR A 296 14.05 13.71 -4.75
C THR A 296 12.84 14.65 -4.77
N PRO A 297 13.03 15.94 -5.06
CA PRO A 297 11.93 16.90 -5.29
C PRO A 297 10.83 16.41 -6.23
N ALA A 298 11.20 15.70 -7.30
CA ALA A 298 10.24 15.17 -8.27
C ALA A 298 9.32 14.10 -7.66
N VAL A 299 9.89 13.19 -6.85
CA VAL A 299 9.11 12.16 -6.14
C VAL A 299 8.23 12.79 -5.09
N ALA A 300 8.74 13.75 -4.31
CA ALA A 300 7.97 14.46 -3.29
C ALA A 300 6.73 15.17 -3.89
N ARG A 301 6.92 15.93 -4.97
CA ARG A 301 5.82 16.58 -5.72
C ARG A 301 4.76 15.58 -6.20
N GLN A 302 5.20 14.46 -6.77
CA GLN A 302 4.27 13.47 -7.31
C GLN A 302 3.55 12.68 -6.21
N MET A 303 4.21 12.39 -5.09
CA MET A 303 3.55 11.77 -3.93
C MET A 303 2.48 12.70 -3.35
N ALA A 304 2.82 13.97 -3.14
CA ALA A 304 1.87 14.96 -2.63
C ALA A 304 0.69 15.18 -3.58
N SER A 305 0.91 15.17 -4.90
CA SER A 305 -0.20 15.34 -5.86
C SER A 305 -1.20 14.18 -5.90
N ILE A 306 -0.78 12.97 -5.51
CA ILE A 306 -1.67 11.80 -5.36
C ILE A 306 -2.63 12.02 -4.18
N TYR A 307 -2.10 12.42 -3.01
CA TYR A 307 -2.90 12.70 -1.83
C TYR A 307 -3.79 13.93 -1.98
N ALA A 308 -3.31 14.95 -2.69
CA ALA A 308 -4.08 16.14 -3.05
C ALA A 308 -5.13 15.90 -4.15
N ASP A 309 -5.38 14.64 -4.54
CA ASP A 309 -6.36 14.24 -5.57
C ASP A 309 -6.21 15.00 -6.90
N SER A 310 -4.97 15.32 -7.28
CA SER A 310 -4.71 16.21 -8.43
C SER A 310 -5.08 15.58 -9.78
N ALA A 311 -5.20 14.26 -9.85
CA ALA A 311 -5.60 13.53 -11.04
C ALA A 311 -7.10 13.68 -11.35
N THR A 312 -7.94 13.97 -10.34
CA THR A 312 -9.38 14.13 -10.50
C THR A 312 -9.69 15.52 -11.04
N THR A 313 -10.17 15.58 -12.28
CA THR A 313 -10.44 16.83 -13.00
C THR A 313 -11.93 17.12 -13.19
N ASP A 314 -12.80 16.12 -13.07
CA ASP A 314 -14.25 16.33 -13.14
C ASP A 314 -14.75 17.08 -11.89
N ALA A 315 -15.49 18.16 -12.11
CA ALA A 315 -15.91 19.04 -11.02
C ALA A 315 -16.92 18.37 -10.06
N ALA A 316 -17.77 17.46 -10.55
CA ALA A 316 -18.73 16.77 -9.71
C ALA A 316 -18.01 15.71 -8.84
N THR A 317 -17.11 14.92 -9.44
CA THR A 317 -16.29 13.95 -8.70
C THR A 317 -15.43 14.63 -7.64
N ARG A 318 -14.75 15.74 -7.98
CA ARG A 318 -13.99 16.55 -7.01
C ARG A 318 -14.86 17.04 -5.85
N ALA A 319 -16.08 17.49 -6.13
CA ALA A 319 -17.00 17.94 -5.08
C ALA A 319 -17.43 16.79 -4.17
N THR A 320 -17.59 15.57 -4.70
CA THR A 320 -17.85 14.39 -3.87
C THR A 320 -16.63 14.00 -3.03
N HIS A 321 -15.43 13.97 -3.61
CA HIS A 321 -14.21 13.68 -2.85
C HIS A 321 -13.97 14.71 -1.74
N ALA A 322 -14.25 16.00 -1.99
CA ALA A 322 -14.21 17.03 -0.96
C ALA A 322 -15.18 16.77 0.20
N GLN A 323 -16.36 16.23 -0.08
CA GLN A 323 -17.32 15.83 0.94
C GLN A 323 -16.90 14.57 1.69
N ASP A 324 -16.38 13.57 0.96
CA ASP A 324 -15.93 12.29 1.53
C ASP A 324 -14.73 12.48 2.47
N VAL A 325 -13.81 13.38 2.11
CA VAL A 325 -12.68 13.74 2.96
C VAL A 325 -13.10 14.71 4.07
N GLY A 326 -14.13 15.52 3.86
CA GLY A 326 -14.72 16.40 4.87
C GLY A 326 -14.01 17.75 5.05
N ASN A 327 -13.30 18.26 4.04
CA ASN A 327 -12.60 19.53 4.14
C ASN A 327 -13.57 20.74 4.18
N PRO A 328 -13.46 21.64 5.18
CA PRO A 328 -14.26 22.86 5.27
C PRO A 328 -14.17 23.79 4.05
N ASP A 329 -13.04 23.81 3.34
CA ASP A 329 -12.84 24.62 2.14
C ASP A 329 -13.54 24.09 0.86
N GLY A 330 -14.08 22.87 0.92
CA GLY A 330 -14.74 22.22 -0.23
C GLY A 330 -13.78 21.76 -1.33
N GLN A 331 -12.48 21.63 -1.05
CA GLN A 331 -11.50 21.03 -1.96
C GLN A 331 -11.28 19.54 -1.63
N PRO A 332 -11.03 18.69 -2.66
CA PRO A 332 -10.75 17.28 -2.45
C PRO A 332 -9.30 17.04 -1.97
N GLY A 333 -9.05 15.82 -1.51
CA GLY A 333 -7.72 15.37 -1.13
C GLY A 333 -7.27 15.88 0.24
N VAL A 334 -6.00 15.62 0.55
CA VAL A 334 -5.28 16.13 1.72
C VAL A 334 -3.95 16.74 1.28
N SER A 335 -3.52 17.78 1.96
CA SER A 335 -2.22 18.42 1.76
C SER A 335 -1.12 17.59 2.41
N LEU A 336 -0.12 17.18 1.63
CA LEU A 336 1.05 16.47 2.15
C LEU A 336 2.27 17.39 2.19
N HIS A 337 2.85 17.56 3.38
CA HIS A 337 4.01 18.40 3.64
C HIS A 337 5.22 17.53 4.02
N LEU A 338 6.18 17.40 3.09
CA LEU A 338 7.30 16.46 3.19
C LEU A 338 8.61 17.16 3.59
N ASP A 339 9.07 16.97 4.83
CA ASP A 339 10.43 17.35 5.20
C ASP A 339 11.41 16.28 4.70
N ILE A 340 12.05 16.56 3.56
CA ILE A 340 12.97 15.64 2.88
C ILE A 340 14.43 16.05 3.07
N GLY A 341 14.69 17.06 3.92
CA GLY A 341 16.01 17.64 4.13
C GLY A 341 16.61 18.27 2.86
N VAL A 342 15.75 18.75 1.94
CA VAL A 342 16.14 19.45 0.70
C VAL A 342 15.38 20.77 0.59
N PRO A 343 16.04 21.92 0.39
CA PRO A 343 15.34 23.18 0.24
C PRO A 343 14.43 23.18 -1.02
N PRO A 344 13.29 23.90 -0.98
CA PRO A 344 12.39 24.05 -2.13
C PRO A 344 13.13 24.53 -3.38
N GLU A 345 12.84 23.94 -4.55
CA GLU A 345 13.44 24.35 -5.83
C GLU A 345 12.75 25.61 -6.38
N THR A 346 11.45 25.72 -6.15
CA THR A 346 10.61 26.85 -6.54
C THR A 346 9.78 27.36 -5.35
N PRO A 347 9.24 28.59 -5.44
CA PRO A 347 8.36 29.10 -4.39
C PRO A 347 7.10 28.27 -4.15
N ALA A 348 6.59 27.57 -5.17
CA ALA A 348 5.43 26.69 -5.04
C ALA A 348 5.77 25.41 -4.26
N ASP A 349 7.01 24.95 -4.33
CA ASP A 349 7.46 23.75 -3.61
C ASP A 349 7.52 23.97 -2.10
N ALA A 350 7.59 25.22 -1.64
CA ALA A 350 7.78 25.56 -0.22
C ALA A 350 6.64 25.09 0.70
N THR A 351 5.50 24.73 0.13
CA THR A 351 4.39 24.12 0.88
C THR A 351 4.23 22.61 0.63
N THR A 352 5.02 22.02 -0.28
CA THR A 352 4.94 20.60 -0.60
C THR A 352 6.08 19.82 0.04
N TYR A 353 7.29 20.37 -0.03
CA TYR A 353 8.46 19.77 0.59
C TYR A 353 9.50 20.80 1.01
N GLY A 354 10.41 20.42 1.90
CA GLY A 354 11.50 21.32 2.28
C GLY A 354 12.62 20.68 3.10
N ASP A 355 13.46 21.57 3.63
CA ASP A 355 14.43 21.32 4.68
C ASP A 355 13.97 22.13 5.88
N TRP A 356 13.13 21.51 6.71
CA TRP A 356 12.43 22.16 7.82
C TRP A 356 13.02 21.79 9.19
N GLY A 357 14.21 21.18 9.18
CA GLY A 357 14.93 20.76 10.37
C GLY A 357 14.89 19.25 10.62
N GLY A 358 14.18 18.48 9.80
CA GLY A 358 14.16 17.01 9.81
C GLY A 358 14.91 16.44 8.65
N TYR A 359 15.86 15.59 9.00
CA TYR A 359 16.45 14.58 8.15
C TYR A 359 17.63 13.98 8.91
N THR A 360 17.61 12.67 9.07
CA THR A 360 18.73 11.89 9.60
C THR A 360 19.02 10.71 8.69
N ALA A 361 20.30 10.47 8.42
CA ALA A 361 20.76 9.20 7.85
C ALA A 361 20.97 8.20 9.01
N VAL A 362 20.02 7.30 9.18
CA VAL A 362 19.95 6.34 10.28
C VAL A 362 20.84 5.13 9.97
N ASP A 363 21.73 4.81 10.89
CA ASP A 363 22.66 3.69 10.78
C ASP A 363 21.94 2.33 10.81
N ALA A 364 22.44 1.39 10.00
CA ALA A 364 22.14 -0.02 10.18
C ALA A 364 22.69 -0.50 11.53
N VAL A 365 21.98 -1.42 12.18
CA VAL A 365 22.34 -1.95 13.50
C VAL A 365 22.78 -3.42 13.40
N PRO A 366 23.61 -3.93 14.33
CA PRO A 366 23.96 -5.36 14.36
C PRO A 366 22.73 -6.26 14.49
N ASP A 367 22.66 -7.33 13.70
CA ASP A 367 21.53 -8.29 13.71
C ASP A 367 21.58 -9.33 14.85
N GLY A 368 22.72 -9.44 15.52
CA GLY A 368 22.98 -10.44 16.57
C GLY A 368 23.54 -11.77 16.05
N GLN A 369 23.66 -11.96 14.73
CA GLN A 369 24.29 -13.11 14.06
C GLN A 369 25.61 -12.74 13.37
N GLY A 370 26.12 -11.53 13.61
CA GLY A 370 27.38 -11.03 13.05
C GLY A 370 27.21 -10.24 11.75
N GLY A 371 25.96 -10.04 11.30
CA GLY A 371 25.60 -9.14 10.22
C GLY A 371 25.00 -7.82 10.71
N TYR A 372 24.46 -7.06 9.77
CA TYR A 372 23.82 -5.76 10.01
C TYR A 372 22.48 -5.73 9.29
N MET A 373 21.50 -5.08 9.91
CA MET A 373 20.14 -4.92 9.41
C MET A 373 19.68 -3.47 9.57
N PRO A 374 18.75 -2.98 8.74
CA PRO A 374 18.16 -1.66 8.94
C PRO A 374 17.43 -1.59 10.30
N GLN A 375 17.49 -0.43 10.95
CA GLN A 375 16.72 -0.19 12.17
C GLN A 375 15.21 -0.19 11.86
N PRO A 376 14.35 -0.77 12.73
CA PRO A 376 12.90 -0.65 12.58
C PRO A 376 12.44 0.83 12.62
N PRO A 377 11.48 1.26 11.78
CA PRO A 377 11.04 2.66 11.72
C PRO A 377 10.64 3.27 13.07
N ALA A 378 9.86 2.56 13.88
CA ALA A 378 9.45 3.06 15.19
C ALA A 378 10.63 3.28 16.16
N ALA A 379 11.65 2.42 16.10
CA ALA A 379 12.85 2.55 16.91
C ALA A 379 13.72 3.74 16.44
N ALA A 380 13.83 3.92 15.12
CA ALA A 380 14.54 5.06 14.54
C ALA A 380 13.85 6.39 14.85
N MET A 381 12.52 6.46 14.76
CA MET A 381 11.73 7.63 15.17
C MET A 381 12.03 8.00 16.62
N ALA A 382 11.99 7.02 17.53
CA ALA A 382 12.22 7.26 18.95
C ALA A 382 13.61 7.85 19.26
N SER A 383 14.64 7.49 18.48
CA SER A 383 16.01 7.95 18.66
C SER A 383 16.38 9.21 17.89
N ASN A 384 15.78 9.46 16.73
CA ASN A 384 16.25 10.50 15.79
C ASN A 384 15.27 11.68 15.65
N MET A 385 13.96 11.44 15.81
CA MET A 385 12.97 12.49 15.65
C MET A 385 12.98 13.46 16.84
N ASP A 386 13.10 14.76 16.53
CA ASP A 386 13.04 15.82 17.53
C ASP A 386 11.72 15.74 18.32
N THR A 387 11.82 15.86 19.63
CA THR A 387 10.67 15.86 20.54
C THR A 387 9.63 16.94 20.21
N ALA A 388 10.05 18.07 19.64
CA ALA A 388 9.15 19.16 19.22
C ALA A 388 8.21 18.77 18.07
N ARG A 389 8.51 17.68 17.34
CA ARG A 389 7.72 17.20 16.19
C ARG A 389 6.81 16.02 16.52
N ARG A 390 6.99 15.41 17.69
CA ARG A 390 6.20 14.25 18.12
C ARG A 390 4.75 14.68 18.38
N GLY A 391 3.79 13.98 17.78
CA GLY A 391 2.38 14.38 17.80
C GLY A 391 2.01 15.46 16.78
N LEU A 392 2.94 15.82 15.87
CA LEU A 392 2.72 16.75 14.74
C LEU A 392 3.11 16.13 13.39
N PHE A 393 4.11 15.25 13.35
CA PHE A 393 4.65 14.65 12.12
C PHE A 393 4.50 13.12 12.13
N HIS A 394 4.20 12.57 10.96
CA HIS A 394 4.47 11.16 10.62
C HIS A 394 5.97 10.97 10.35
N TYR A 395 6.47 9.75 10.55
CA TYR A 395 7.89 9.44 10.39
C TYR A 395 8.13 8.34 9.35
N VAL A 396 9.05 8.58 8.43
CA VAL A 396 9.38 7.66 7.35
C VAL A 396 10.88 7.35 7.34
N LEU A 397 11.21 6.06 7.19
CA LEU A 397 12.53 5.60 6.79
C LEU A 397 12.58 5.25 5.30
N GLY A 398 13.07 6.19 4.49
CA GLY A 398 13.23 6.07 3.04
C GLY A 398 14.48 5.28 2.62
N TYR A 399 14.38 4.59 1.50
CA TYR A 399 15.47 3.85 0.83
C TYR A 399 15.24 3.81 -0.68
N THR A 400 16.22 3.34 -1.46
CA THR A 400 16.26 3.61 -2.90
C THR A 400 15.81 2.49 -3.83
N THR A 401 15.60 1.27 -3.32
CA THR A 401 15.27 0.08 -4.12
C THR A 401 14.34 -0.88 -3.38
N GLY A 402 13.61 -1.72 -4.12
CA GLY A 402 12.63 -2.65 -3.54
C GLY A 402 11.23 -2.03 -3.39
N GLY A 403 10.28 -2.81 -2.84
CA GLY A 403 8.98 -2.32 -2.38
C GLY A 403 9.10 -1.67 -1.00
N GLY A 404 7.99 -1.24 -0.40
CA GLY A 404 7.93 -0.78 0.99
C GLY A 404 7.54 -1.89 1.95
N SER A 405 7.49 -1.56 3.24
CA SER A 405 6.83 -2.40 4.23
C SER A 405 6.31 -1.49 5.34
N CYS A 406 5.03 -1.20 5.27
CA CYS A 406 4.34 -0.33 6.20
C CYS A 406 3.16 -1.08 6.82
N GLY A 407 3.05 -1.00 8.14
CA GLY A 407 1.82 -1.32 8.84
C GLY A 407 1.02 -0.05 9.12
N THR A 408 -0.08 -0.19 9.85
CA THR A 408 -0.84 0.95 10.39
C THR A 408 -0.04 1.70 11.45
N GLY A 409 -0.17 3.04 11.51
CA GLY A 409 0.42 3.86 12.58
C GLY A 409 1.41 4.92 12.09
N ILE A 410 2.10 5.58 13.02
CA ILE A 410 2.82 6.85 12.77
C ILE A 410 4.17 6.69 12.03
N ALA A 411 4.76 5.49 12.02
CA ALA A 411 6.12 5.27 11.54
C ALA A 411 6.17 4.15 10.49
N CYS A 412 6.82 4.41 9.36
CA CYS A 412 6.83 3.48 8.24
C CYS A 412 8.13 3.52 7.42
N GLY A 413 8.29 2.63 6.44
CA GLY A 413 9.46 2.64 5.56
C GLY A 413 9.10 2.28 4.12
N PHE A 414 9.52 3.12 3.17
CA PHE A 414 9.18 2.95 1.76
C PHE A 414 10.32 3.28 0.79
N ASN A 415 10.15 2.90 -0.48
CA ASN A 415 11.08 3.25 -1.54
C ASN A 415 10.88 4.70 -2.01
N MET A 416 11.75 5.60 -1.53
CA MET A 416 11.68 7.04 -1.79
C MET A 416 12.12 7.45 -3.21
N ASN A 417 12.45 6.49 -4.08
CA ASN A 417 12.67 6.75 -5.51
C ASN A 417 11.42 6.53 -6.37
N SER A 418 10.31 6.03 -5.79
CA SER A 418 9.06 5.78 -6.50
C SER A 418 7.90 6.47 -5.78
N ALA A 419 7.27 7.45 -6.44
CA ALA A 419 6.13 8.17 -5.86
C ALA A 419 4.91 7.26 -5.66
N GLY A 420 4.63 6.37 -6.61
CA GLY A 420 3.54 5.40 -6.51
C GLY A 420 3.76 4.42 -5.35
N ASN A 421 4.97 3.88 -5.19
CA ASN A 421 5.29 3.04 -4.03
C ASN A 421 5.24 3.85 -2.74
N SER A 422 5.89 5.02 -2.67
CA SER A 422 5.89 5.86 -1.46
C SER A 422 4.46 6.20 -1.01
N ALA A 423 3.58 6.56 -1.96
CA ALA A 423 2.17 6.86 -1.67
C ALA A 423 1.38 5.62 -1.24
N HIS A 424 1.56 4.47 -1.91
CA HIS A 424 0.92 3.20 -1.54
C HIS A 424 1.31 2.78 -0.11
N GLU A 425 2.59 2.79 0.18
CA GLU A 425 3.16 2.36 1.45
C GLU A 425 2.75 3.31 2.58
N PHE A 426 2.75 4.62 2.32
CA PHE A 426 2.21 5.60 3.26
C PHE A 426 0.69 5.40 3.48
N GLY A 427 -0.05 4.92 2.47
CA GLY A 427 -1.47 4.61 2.60
C GLY A 427 -1.77 3.56 3.69
N HIS A 428 -0.87 2.60 3.91
CA HIS A 428 -0.99 1.66 5.04
C HIS A 428 -0.93 2.34 6.40
N THR A 429 -0.13 3.40 6.54
CA THR A 429 -0.07 4.20 7.78
C THR A 429 -1.43 4.83 8.09
N LEU A 430 -2.19 5.13 7.04
CA LEU A 430 -3.53 5.70 7.06
C LEU A 430 -4.64 4.64 7.03
N PHE A 431 -4.35 3.41 7.49
CA PHE A 431 -5.32 2.34 7.62
C PHE A 431 -5.98 1.88 6.31
N LEU A 432 -5.29 1.99 5.19
CA LEU A 432 -5.68 1.34 3.95
C LEU A 432 -4.91 0.02 3.78
N ASP A 433 -5.62 -1.07 3.57
CA ASP A 433 -5.10 -2.35 3.09
C ASP A 433 -5.29 -2.45 1.56
N HIS A 434 -4.78 -3.51 0.94
CA HIS A 434 -4.84 -3.67 -0.52
C HIS A 434 -6.26 -3.85 -1.09
N ASN A 435 -7.24 -4.03 -0.21
CA ASN A 435 -8.64 -4.29 -0.49
C ASN A 435 -9.56 -3.14 -0.01
N GLY A 436 -9.00 -2.04 0.49
CA GLY A 436 -9.76 -0.92 1.06
C GLY A 436 -9.40 -0.70 2.53
N PRO A 437 -10.37 -0.30 3.37
CA PRO A 437 -10.09 -0.03 4.77
C PRO A 437 -9.52 -1.22 5.52
N SER A 438 -8.59 -0.97 6.45
CA SER A 438 -7.89 -2.03 7.15
C SER A 438 -8.81 -2.83 8.06
N GLY A 439 -8.60 -4.15 8.06
CA GLY A 439 -9.45 -5.12 8.74
C GLY A 439 -10.71 -5.52 7.97
N THR A 440 -10.83 -5.13 6.70
CA THR A 440 -11.83 -5.70 5.80
C THR A 440 -11.31 -7.03 5.23
N HIS A 441 -12.12 -8.09 5.36
CA HIS A 441 -11.81 -9.42 4.81
C HIS A 441 -12.23 -9.50 3.34
N GLU A 442 -11.62 -8.67 2.48
CA GLU A 442 -11.92 -8.64 1.03
C GLU A 442 -10.70 -8.99 0.17
N PRO A 443 -10.86 -9.52 -1.05
CA PRO A 443 -9.73 -9.91 -1.87
C PRO A 443 -8.97 -8.73 -2.46
N ASN A 444 -7.63 -8.83 -2.46
CA ASN A 444 -6.76 -7.98 -3.26
C ASN A 444 -7.01 -8.24 -4.77
N CYS A 445 -6.50 -7.35 -5.63
CA CYS A 445 -6.63 -7.44 -7.08
C CYS A 445 -8.08 -7.54 -7.57
N LYS A 446 -9.03 -7.05 -6.76
CA LYS A 446 -10.42 -6.97 -7.18
C LYS A 446 -10.56 -5.94 -8.31
N PRO A 447 -11.14 -6.32 -9.47
CA PRO A 447 -11.24 -5.39 -10.60
C PRO A 447 -12.05 -4.14 -10.26
N ASN A 448 -13.06 -4.28 -9.40
CA ASN A 448 -14.00 -3.23 -9.02
C ASN A 448 -13.47 -2.24 -7.96
N TYR A 449 -12.16 -2.20 -7.67
CA TYR A 449 -11.54 -1.28 -6.73
C TYR A 449 -10.29 -0.64 -7.35
N PRO A 450 -10.45 0.40 -8.17
CA PRO A 450 -9.37 1.07 -8.89
C PRO A 450 -8.60 2.03 -7.96
N SER A 451 -7.92 1.48 -6.96
CA SER A 451 -7.10 2.23 -6.00
C SER A 451 -5.61 1.95 -6.21
N LEU A 452 -4.76 2.94 -5.93
CA LEU A 452 -3.31 2.77 -5.80
C LEU A 452 -2.96 1.68 -4.78
N MET A 453 -3.81 1.47 -3.76
CA MET A 453 -3.62 0.43 -2.74
C MET A 453 -3.80 -0.99 -3.29
N ASN A 454 -4.52 -1.14 -4.39
CA ASN A 454 -4.76 -2.43 -5.01
C ASN A 454 -3.59 -2.78 -5.94
N TYR A 455 -2.91 -3.90 -5.71
CA TYR A 455 -1.74 -4.29 -6.50
C TYR A 455 -2.04 -4.57 -7.96
N ALA A 456 -3.30 -4.81 -8.32
CA ALA A 456 -3.63 -4.78 -9.73
C ALA A 456 -3.18 -3.43 -10.30
N PHE A 457 -3.44 -2.31 -9.63
CA PHE A 457 -3.29 -0.94 -10.14
C PHE A 457 -1.97 -0.23 -9.82
N LEU A 458 -1.26 -0.58 -8.75
CA LEU A 458 -0.04 0.08 -8.28
C LEU A 458 0.99 0.40 -9.39
N ASP A 459 1.37 -0.59 -10.21
CA ASP A 459 2.41 -0.44 -11.24
C ASP A 459 1.86 -0.08 -12.63
N THR A 460 0.58 0.28 -12.73
CA THR A 460 -0.07 0.56 -14.02
C THR A 460 -0.18 2.04 -14.35
N GLY A 461 0.43 2.90 -13.53
CA GLY A 461 0.31 4.36 -13.64
C GLY A 461 -1.01 4.92 -13.11
N VAL A 462 -1.86 4.09 -12.52
CA VAL A 462 -3.03 4.53 -11.75
C VAL A 462 -2.51 5.03 -10.40
N LEU A 463 -2.38 6.35 -10.31
CA LEU A 463 -1.87 7.07 -9.15
C LEU A 463 -3.00 7.85 -8.47
N MET A 464 -4.08 7.14 -8.11
CA MET A 464 -5.27 7.70 -7.46
C MET A 464 -5.85 6.69 -6.46
N PHE A 465 -6.55 7.20 -5.45
CA PHE A 465 -7.33 6.38 -4.51
C PHE A 465 -8.73 6.10 -5.06
N SER A 466 -9.37 5.07 -4.53
CA SER A 466 -10.71 4.70 -4.97
C SER A 466 -11.77 5.58 -4.32
N ASP A 467 -12.76 5.97 -5.12
CA ASP A 467 -13.91 6.80 -4.71
C ASP A 467 -15.12 6.00 -4.25
N GLY A 468 -15.07 4.66 -4.37
CA GLY A 468 -16.18 3.77 -4.04
C GLY A 468 -17.41 3.91 -4.96
N GLN A 469 -17.33 4.68 -6.05
CA GLN A 469 -18.47 4.97 -6.91
C GLN A 469 -18.49 4.08 -8.16
N THR A 470 -19.66 4.03 -8.82
CA THR A 470 -19.87 3.57 -10.21
C THR A 470 -19.55 2.11 -10.54
N LEU A 471 -19.07 1.30 -9.60
CA LEU A 471 -18.67 -0.10 -9.82
C LEU A 471 -19.49 -1.07 -8.95
N PRO A 472 -19.96 -2.18 -9.53
CA PRO A 472 -20.81 -3.14 -8.82
C PRO A 472 -20.02 -3.91 -7.77
N THR A 473 -20.71 -4.33 -6.70
CA THR A 473 -20.23 -5.40 -5.81
C THR A 473 -20.11 -6.69 -6.59
N LEU A 474 -19.03 -7.42 -6.35
CA LEU A 474 -18.76 -8.70 -7.00
C LEU A 474 -18.78 -9.81 -5.95
N ASN A 475 -19.11 -11.03 -6.39
CA ASN A 475 -19.04 -12.24 -5.59
C ASN A 475 -18.67 -13.40 -6.52
N ASN A 476 -17.49 -13.99 -6.31
CA ASN A 476 -16.93 -15.01 -7.21
C ASN A 476 -17.83 -16.25 -7.35
N HIS A 477 -18.72 -16.51 -6.39
CA HIS A 477 -19.70 -17.59 -6.43
C HIS A 477 -20.98 -17.25 -7.22
N SER A 478 -21.25 -15.98 -7.53
CA SER A 478 -22.53 -15.56 -8.12
C SER A 478 -22.42 -14.30 -8.99
N LEU A 479 -21.46 -14.28 -9.91
CA LEU A 479 -21.24 -13.16 -10.83
C LEU A 479 -22.31 -13.10 -11.91
N VAL A 480 -22.64 -11.90 -12.39
CA VAL A 480 -23.55 -11.68 -13.54
C VAL A 480 -22.73 -11.14 -14.70
N GLU A 481 -22.91 -11.73 -15.89
CA GLU A 481 -22.09 -11.41 -17.07
C GLU A 481 -22.72 -10.35 -17.98
N THR A 482 -24.04 -10.43 -18.21
CA THR A 482 -24.72 -9.55 -19.17
C THR A 482 -25.09 -8.20 -18.54
N GLY A 483 -24.60 -7.10 -19.12
CA GLY A 483 -25.02 -5.73 -18.80
C GLY A 483 -24.71 -5.25 -17.38
N ILE A 484 -23.68 -5.83 -16.74
CA ILE A 484 -23.33 -5.54 -15.34
C ILE A 484 -22.52 -4.26 -15.17
N VAL A 485 -21.80 -3.84 -16.22
CA VAL A 485 -21.02 -2.60 -16.24
C VAL A 485 -21.74 -1.56 -17.10
N SER A 486 -21.80 -0.30 -16.66
CA SER A 486 -22.33 0.77 -17.51
C SER A 486 -21.50 0.89 -18.79
N PRO A 487 -22.11 0.88 -20.00
CA PRO A 487 -21.39 1.11 -21.26
C PRO A 487 -20.64 2.45 -21.31
N GLY A 488 -21.03 3.44 -20.48
CA GLY A 488 -20.33 4.71 -20.34
C GLY A 488 -19.02 4.62 -19.55
N ASN A 489 -18.79 3.55 -18.77
CA ASN A 489 -17.57 3.34 -18.01
C ASN A 489 -16.48 2.66 -18.85
N THR A 490 -16.07 3.34 -19.92
CA THR A 490 -15.02 2.90 -20.84
C THR A 490 -13.69 2.59 -20.14
N PRO A 491 -13.22 3.36 -19.12
CA PRO A 491 -12.00 3.03 -18.41
C PRO A 491 -12.06 1.65 -17.74
N PHE A 492 -13.13 1.34 -17.01
CA PHE A 492 -13.26 0.06 -16.33
C PHE A 492 -13.39 -1.12 -17.30
N LEU A 493 -14.22 -0.98 -18.35
CA LEU A 493 -14.33 -1.98 -19.42
C LEU A 493 -12.98 -2.25 -20.10
N THR A 494 -12.17 -1.20 -20.31
CA THR A 494 -10.82 -1.32 -20.86
C THR A 494 -9.91 -2.07 -19.90
N THR A 495 -9.94 -1.76 -18.60
CA THR A 495 -9.18 -2.48 -17.58
C THR A 495 -9.53 -3.97 -17.56
N LEU A 496 -10.82 -4.31 -17.54
CA LEU A 496 -11.26 -5.71 -17.56
C LEU A 496 -10.72 -6.47 -18.78
N LYS A 497 -10.76 -5.83 -19.96
CA LYS A 497 -10.26 -6.43 -21.20
C LYS A 497 -8.74 -6.52 -21.27
N SER A 498 -8.01 -5.43 -21.00
CA SER A 498 -6.56 -5.38 -21.26
C SER A 498 -5.73 -6.01 -20.16
N LYS A 499 -6.17 -5.85 -18.91
CA LYS A 499 -5.39 -6.20 -17.72
C LYS A 499 -5.78 -7.53 -17.14
N PHE A 500 -7.08 -7.73 -16.95
CA PHE A 500 -7.63 -9.01 -16.49
C PHE A 500 -7.90 -9.97 -17.65
N ARG A 501 -7.75 -9.53 -18.91
CA ARG A 501 -7.90 -10.36 -20.12
C ARG A 501 -9.27 -11.02 -20.24
N TYR A 502 -10.33 -10.36 -19.77
CA TYR A 502 -11.71 -10.83 -19.98
C TYR A 502 -12.19 -10.53 -21.39
N LYS A 503 -13.07 -11.38 -21.93
CA LYS A 503 -13.87 -11.02 -23.08
C LYS A 503 -14.94 -10.02 -22.63
N VAL A 504 -14.95 -8.85 -23.28
CA VAL A 504 -15.80 -7.71 -22.92
C VAL A 504 -16.56 -7.24 -24.15
N ASP A 505 -17.87 -7.10 -24.02
CA ASP A 505 -18.71 -6.36 -24.97
C ASP A 505 -18.98 -4.96 -24.41
N ALA A 506 -18.23 -3.98 -24.92
CA ALA A 506 -18.34 -2.60 -24.46
C ALA A 506 -19.67 -1.92 -24.83
N ALA A 507 -20.39 -2.41 -25.85
CA ALA A 507 -21.66 -1.81 -26.25
C ALA A 507 -22.79 -2.15 -25.28
N THR A 508 -22.77 -3.38 -24.75
CA THR A 508 -23.76 -3.85 -23.77
C THR A 508 -23.27 -3.75 -22.33
N GLY A 509 -21.96 -3.61 -22.11
CA GLY A 509 -21.37 -3.64 -20.77
C GLY A 509 -21.26 -5.05 -20.19
N SER A 510 -21.15 -6.05 -21.07
CA SER A 510 -21.11 -7.47 -20.69
C SER A 510 -19.68 -7.98 -20.54
N VAL A 511 -19.45 -8.84 -19.56
CA VAL A 511 -18.12 -9.39 -19.19
C VAL A 511 -18.26 -10.89 -19.01
N ASP A 512 -17.48 -11.66 -19.75
CA ASP A 512 -17.40 -13.12 -19.64
C ASP A 512 -16.45 -13.47 -18.48
N TRP A 513 -17.00 -13.52 -17.26
CA TRP A 513 -16.25 -13.75 -16.03
C TRP A 513 -15.73 -15.18 -15.97
N ASN A 514 -16.56 -16.14 -16.39
CA ASN A 514 -16.23 -17.56 -16.29
C ASN A 514 -15.28 -18.03 -17.41
N ARG A 515 -15.10 -17.22 -18.46
CA ARG A 515 -14.25 -17.40 -19.63
C ARG A 515 -14.64 -18.60 -20.48
N ASP A 516 -15.94 -18.89 -20.54
CA ASP A 516 -16.50 -19.97 -21.36
C ASP A 516 -16.72 -19.57 -22.82
N GLY A 517 -16.49 -18.30 -23.17
CA GLY A 517 -16.60 -17.77 -24.51
C GLY A 517 -17.97 -17.21 -24.84
N THR A 518 -18.95 -17.32 -23.95
CA THR A 518 -20.29 -16.79 -24.09
C THR A 518 -20.65 -15.89 -22.92
N PHE A 519 -21.62 -14.98 -23.11
CA PHE A 519 -22.17 -14.22 -21.99
C PHE A 519 -23.42 -14.94 -21.49
N ALA A 520 -23.45 -15.29 -20.21
CA ALA A 520 -24.61 -15.86 -19.56
C ALA A 520 -25.83 -14.93 -19.71
N PRO A 521 -27.06 -15.47 -19.86
CA PRO A 521 -28.27 -14.66 -19.95
C PRO A 521 -28.39 -13.65 -18.80
N ALA A 522 -29.08 -12.53 -19.03
CA ALA A 522 -29.27 -11.51 -18.00
C ALA A 522 -29.80 -12.11 -16.68
N ASN A 523 -29.15 -11.77 -15.57
CA ASN A 523 -29.41 -12.27 -14.22
C ASN A 523 -29.12 -13.76 -13.97
N ALA A 524 -28.53 -14.48 -14.93
CA ALA A 524 -28.03 -15.84 -14.68
C ALA A 524 -26.66 -15.75 -13.98
N PRO A 525 -26.52 -16.29 -12.74
CA PRO A 525 -25.26 -16.25 -12.03
C PRO A 525 -24.25 -17.26 -12.60
N VAL A 526 -22.98 -16.87 -12.63
CA VAL A 526 -21.84 -17.73 -12.98
C VAL A 526 -20.82 -17.76 -11.85
N ARG A 527 -20.00 -18.80 -11.83
CA ARG A 527 -18.92 -18.98 -10.84
C ARG A 527 -17.59 -18.74 -11.53
N ALA A 528 -16.81 -17.78 -11.02
CA ALA A 528 -15.50 -17.47 -11.55
C ALA A 528 -14.65 -16.73 -10.54
N TYR A 529 -13.33 -16.90 -10.65
CA TYR A 529 -12.37 -16.13 -9.88
C TYR A 529 -12.12 -14.78 -10.57
N ALA A 530 -12.94 -13.77 -10.28
CA ALA A 530 -12.88 -12.48 -10.98
C ALA A 530 -11.56 -11.71 -10.73
N ASN A 531 -10.94 -11.96 -9.58
CA ASN A 531 -9.69 -11.32 -9.13
C ASN A 531 -8.43 -11.97 -9.71
N LEU A 532 -8.57 -12.98 -10.58
CA LEU A 532 -7.43 -13.58 -11.25
C LEU A 532 -6.78 -12.55 -12.18
N LEU A 533 -5.64 -12.02 -11.78
CA LEU A 533 -4.80 -11.14 -12.58
C LEU A 533 -3.74 -11.98 -13.32
N PRO A 534 -3.83 -12.15 -14.65
CA PRO A 534 -2.85 -12.94 -15.38
C PRO A 534 -1.48 -12.24 -15.46
N GLY A 535 -0.40 -13.00 -15.32
CA GLY A 535 0.98 -12.56 -15.45
C GLY A 535 1.78 -12.70 -14.16
N ASN A 536 2.91 -11.99 -14.08
CA ASN A 536 3.81 -12.03 -12.92
C ASN A 536 3.33 -11.10 -11.78
N SER A 537 2.03 -11.09 -11.49
CA SER A 537 1.38 -10.18 -10.55
C SER A 537 1.50 -10.61 -9.09
N GLY A 538 2.71 -11.06 -8.69
CA GLY A 538 2.96 -11.44 -7.30
C GLY A 538 2.49 -10.33 -6.37
N GLY A 539 1.51 -10.63 -5.51
CA GLY A 539 0.96 -9.64 -4.57
C GLY A 539 -0.56 -9.70 -4.37
N CYS A 540 -1.33 -10.26 -5.31
CA CYS A 540 -2.81 -10.36 -5.22
C CYS A 540 -3.37 -11.27 -4.10
N GLU A 541 -3.04 -10.99 -2.83
CA GLU A 541 -3.29 -11.80 -1.62
C GLU A 541 -4.78 -12.11 -1.46
N PHE A 542 -5.16 -13.41 -1.51
CA PHE A 542 -6.41 -13.86 -0.90
C PHE A 542 -6.68 -15.38 -0.79
N THR A 543 -6.06 -16.30 -1.55
CA THR A 543 -6.48 -17.73 -1.47
C THR A 543 -5.89 -18.50 -0.26
N ARG A 544 -5.32 -17.78 0.71
CA ARG A 544 -4.79 -18.32 1.97
C ARG A 544 -5.87 -18.58 3.01
N GLU A 545 -7.03 -17.96 2.88
CA GLU A 545 -8.15 -18.21 3.79
C GLU A 545 -8.63 -19.67 3.63
N GLY A 546 -8.85 -20.37 4.74
CA GLY A 546 -9.27 -21.79 4.73
C GLY A 546 -8.17 -22.84 4.54
N GLU A 547 -6.89 -22.47 4.40
CA GLU A 547 -5.76 -23.41 4.42
C GLU A 547 -5.64 -24.16 5.75
N GLN A 548 -5.37 -25.46 5.69
CA GLN A 548 -5.23 -26.31 6.88
C GLN A 548 -3.95 -27.12 6.86
N LEU A 549 -3.16 -27.07 7.93
CA LEU A 549 -2.06 -28.01 8.12
C LEU A 549 -2.61 -29.41 8.37
N VAL A 550 -2.17 -30.36 7.56
CA VAL A 550 -2.59 -31.76 7.62
C VAL A 550 -1.83 -32.52 8.72
N GLY A 551 -0.67 -32.00 9.15
CA GLY A 551 0.19 -32.58 10.19
C GLY A 551 1.29 -33.52 9.66
N ALA A 552 1.20 -33.95 8.40
CA ALA A 552 2.23 -34.75 7.73
C ALA A 552 3.42 -33.87 7.31
N LYS A 553 4.61 -34.48 7.19
CA LYS A 553 5.81 -33.80 6.67
C LYS A 553 6.41 -34.55 5.49
N SER A 554 6.75 -33.82 4.43
CA SER A 554 7.32 -34.36 3.19
C SER A 554 8.33 -33.41 2.53
N GLN A 555 9.09 -33.95 1.58
CA GLN A 555 9.93 -33.22 0.62
C GLN A 555 9.52 -33.55 -0.82
N ARG A 556 8.30 -34.07 -0.99
CA ARG A 556 7.74 -34.57 -2.25
C ARG A 556 6.33 -34.02 -2.43
N SER A 557 5.77 -34.22 -3.61
CA SER A 557 4.35 -34.01 -3.85
C SER A 557 3.53 -34.91 -2.92
N PRO A 558 2.53 -34.37 -2.20
CA PRO A 558 1.53 -35.22 -1.57
C PRO A 558 0.65 -35.84 -2.68
N ALA A 559 -0.22 -36.76 -2.31
CA ALA A 559 -1.23 -37.31 -3.21
C ALA A 559 -2.61 -37.25 -2.55
N VAL A 560 -3.61 -36.75 -3.27
CA VAL A 560 -4.95 -36.47 -2.70
C VAL A 560 -6.05 -37.14 -3.49
N VAL A 561 -6.95 -37.85 -2.79
CA VAL A 561 -8.08 -38.54 -3.42
C VAL A 561 -9.37 -38.40 -2.62
N ARG A 562 -10.49 -38.50 -3.32
CA ARG A 562 -11.80 -38.68 -2.70
C ARG A 562 -12.16 -40.17 -2.69
N TYR A 563 -12.30 -40.74 -1.50
CA TYR A 563 -12.73 -42.11 -1.29
C TYR A 563 -14.04 -42.11 -0.50
N TYR A 564 -15.13 -42.48 -1.18
CA TYR A 564 -16.50 -42.21 -0.73
C TYR A 564 -16.73 -40.72 -0.44
N ASP A 565 -17.16 -40.37 0.75
CA ASP A 565 -17.38 -39.02 1.27
C ASP A 565 -16.15 -38.44 1.99
N HIS A 566 -15.04 -39.19 2.04
CA HIS A 566 -13.82 -38.77 2.72
C HIS A 566 -12.77 -38.26 1.73
N ILE A 567 -12.02 -37.24 2.14
CA ILE A 567 -10.81 -36.80 1.44
C ILE A 567 -9.61 -37.40 2.16
N TRP A 568 -8.76 -38.08 1.40
CA TRP A 568 -7.54 -38.73 1.87
C TRP A 568 -6.33 -38.00 1.33
N VAL A 569 -5.35 -37.78 2.20
CA VAL A 569 -4.05 -37.21 1.86
C VAL A 569 -2.99 -38.24 2.21
N PHE A 570 -2.14 -38.53 1.22
CA PHE A 570 -0.98 -39.40 1.36
C PHE A 570 0.28 -38.58 1.15
N ALA A 571 1.34 -38.90 1.88
CA ALA A 571 2.62 -38.22 1.75
C ALA A 571 3.79 -39.19 1.97
N VAL A 572 4.92 -38.89 1.32
CA VAL A 572 6.18 -39.56 1.62
C VAL A 572 6.82 -38.85 2.82
N THR A 573 7.01 -39.56 3.93
CA THR A 573 7.67 -38.97 5.11
C THR A 573 9.14 -38.64 4.83
N LEU A 574 9.73 -37.82 5.70
CA LEU A 574 11.17 -37.53 5.66
C LEU A 574 12.07 -38.78 5.82
N ASP A 575 11.51 -39.87 6.35
CA ASP A 575 12.17 -41.18 6.49
C ASP A 575 11.74 -42.18 5.40
N ASN A 576 11.24 -41.69 4.26
CA ASN A 576 10.85 -42.49 3.09
C ASN A 576 9.73 -43.51 3.35
N LYS A 577 8.77 -43.22 4.25
CA LYS A 577 7.60 -44.09 4.51
C LYS A 577 6.31 -43.48 3.95
N LEU A 578 5.27 -44.30 3.79
CA LEU A 578 3.94 -43.83 3.42
C LEU A 578 3.18 -43.35 4.66
N ASP A 579 2.92 -42.05 4.75
CA ASP A 579 1.98 -41.44 5.67
C ASP A 579 0.61 -41.32 5.00
N TYR A 580 -0.45 -41.50 5.77
CA TYR A 580 -1.80 -41.22 5.34
C TYR A 580 -2.64 -40.62 6.47
N THR A 581 -3.54 -39.74 6.09
CA THR A 581 -4.63 -39.27 6.93
C THR A 581 -5.85 -38.95 6.07
N TYR A 582 -7.00 -38.80 6.69
CA TYR A 582 -8.23 -38.47 6.03
C TYR A 582 -9.10 -37.57 6.88
N THR A 583 -10.12 -37.03 6.25
CA THR A 583 -11.16 -36.26 6.90
C THR A 583 -12.51 -36.66 6.35
N MET A 584 -13.54 -36.55 7.19
CA MET A 584 -14.93 -36.83 6.81
C MET A 584 -15.67 -35.54 6.40
N HIS A 585 -15.00 -34.39 6.45
CA HIS A 585 -15.59 -33.16 5.98
C HIS A 585 -15.66 -33.16 4.46
N THR A 586 -16.86 -32.91 3.93
CA THR A 586 -17.09 -32.79 2.49
C THR A 586 -16.71 -31.40 1.95
N TRP A 587 -16.44 -30.43 2.83
CA TRP A 587 -16.22 -29.00 2.52
C TRP A 587 -17.19 -28.41 1.50
N GLY A 588 -18.47 -28.77 1.64
CA GLY A 588 -19.59 -28.12 0.94
C GLY A 588 -19.94 -26.73 1.49
N CYS A 589 -18.99 -26.04 2.14
CA CYS A 589 -19.15 -24.67 2.60
C CYS A 589 -19.20 -23.73 1.39
N SER A 590 -20.19 -22.83 1.37
CA SER A 590 -20.24 -21.81 0.32
C SER A 590 -19.21 -20.71 0.59
N ASN A 591 -19.02 -20.33 1.86
CA ASN A 591 -18.11 -19.30 2.33
C ASN A 591 -16.85 -19.93 2.97
N ILE A 592 -15.68 -19.36 2.68
CA ILE A 592 -14.36 -19.83 3.10
C ILE A 592 -14.13 -19.65 4.61
N ASP A 593 -14.73 -18.61 5.19
CA ASP A 593 -14.66 -18.29 6.63
C ASP A 593 -15.56 -19.19 7.49
N ASP A 594 -16.57 -19.81 6.88
CA ASP A 594 -17.51 -20.72 7.55
C ASP A 594 -17.12 -22.20 7.34
N CYS A 595 -15.98 -22.46 6.71
CA CYS A 595 -15.51 -23.82 6.53
C CYS A 595 -15.10 -24.41 7.90
N PRO A 596 -15.54 -25.64 8.22
CA PRO A 596 -15.28 -26.25 9.52
C PRO A 596 -13.77 -26.28 9.83
N THR A 597 -13.43 -26.07 11.11
CA THR A 597 -12.08 -26.29 11.62
C THR A 597 -11.60 -27.70 11.26
N PRO A 598 -10.32 -27.88 10.92
CA PRO A 598 -9.81 -29.15 10.41
C PRO A 598 -10.01 -30.29 11.41
N ASP A 599 -10.61 -31.37 10.93
CA ASP A 599 -10.72 -32.63 11.64
C ASP A 599 -10.13 -33.73 10.74
N PHE A 600 -8.81 -33.67 10.56
CA PHE A 600 -8.04 -34.76 9.97
C PHE A 600 -7.80 -35.83 11.04
N SER A 601 -7.95 -37.09 10.66
CA SER A 601 -7.68 -38.23 11.52
C SER A 601 -6.23 -38.23 12.00
N PRO A 602 -5.91 -38.90 13.12
CA PRO A 602 -4.54 -39.20 13.46
C PRO A 602 -3.82 -39.93 12.32
N HIS A 603 -2.59 -39.54 12.06
CA HIS A 603 -1.77 -40.12 10.99
C HIS A 603 -1.56 -41.62 11.17
N GLY A 604 -1.69 -42.35 10.06
CA GLY A 604 -1.25 -43.73 9.94
C GLY A 604 0.03 -43.81 9.13
N ILE A 605 0.98 -44.65 9.58
CA ILE A 605 2.15 -45.03 8.79
C ILE A 605 1.94 -46.44 8.27
N GLN A 606 1.96 -46.60 6.96
CA GLN A 606 1.94 -47.92 6.33
C GLN A 606 3.34 -48.28 5.84
N ASP A 607 3.84 -49.43 6.28
CA ASP A 607 5.12 -49.96 5.79
C ASP A 607 4.91 -50.67 4.45
N ILE A 608 5.41 -50.06 3.38
CA ILE A 608 5.49 -50.65 2.03
C ILE A 608 6.94 -50.75 1.54
N GLY A 609 7.89 -50.65 2.48
CA GLY A 609 9.30 -50.40 2.22
C GLY A 609 9.60 -48.92 1.91
N PRO A 610 10.89 -48.55 1.76
CA PRO A 610 11.30 -47.19 1.43
C PRO A 610 10.75 -46.74 0.07
N ILE A 611 10.16 -45.55 0.02
CA ILE A 611 9.62 -44.93 -1.19
C ILE A 611 10.19 -43.53 -1.39
N ASP A 612 10.34 -43.12 -2.66
CA ASP A 612 10.89 -41.83 -3.08
C ASP A 612 9.82 -40.89 -3.64
N GLY A 613 8.71 -41.44 -4.15
CA GLY A 613 7.58 -40.69 -4.69
C GLY A 613 6.35 -41.57 -4.71
N VAL A 614 5.17 -40.98 -4.54
CA VAL A 614 3.89 -41.69 -4.47
C VAL A 614 2.84 -40.93 -5.26
N ASP A 615 1.89 -41.69 -5.81
CA ASP A 615 0.62 -41.14 -6.26
C ASP A 615 -0.51 -42.11 -5.97
N VAL A 616 -1.73 -41.55 -5.84
CA VAL A 616 -2.91 -42.33 -5.44
C VAL A 616 -4.10 -42.06 -6.35
N ALA A 617 -4.89 -43.10 -6.59
CA ALA A 617 -6.12 -43.00 -7.39
C ALA A 617 -7.20 -43.92 -6.83
N VAL A 618 -8.48 -43.59 -7.04
CA VAL A 618 -9.61 -44.44 -6.62
C VAL A 618 -10.20 -45.16 -7.82
N ILE A 619 -9.99 -46.48 -7.89
CA ILE A 619 -10.49 -47.35 -8.95
C ILE A 619 -11.64 -48.23 -8.44
N ARG A 620 -12.62 -48.50 -9.31
CA ARG A 620 -13.77 -49.37 -9.04
C ARG A 620 -13.52 -50.75 -9.60
N VAL A 621 -13.40 -51.73 -8.71
CA VAL A 621 -13.31 -53.16 -9.06
C VAL A 621 -14.62 -53.82 -8.66
N ASN A 622 -15.33 -54.41 -9.63
CA ASN A 622 -16.66 -55.01 -9.42
C ASN A 622 -17.66 -54.07 -8.72
N GLY A 623 -17.61 -52.78 -9.05
CA GLY A 623 -18.48 -51.74 -8.49
C GLY A 623 -18.06 -51.18 -7.13
N LYS A 624 -17.07 -51.78 -6.46
CA LYS A 624 -16.53 -51.31 -5.18
C LYS A 624 -15.30 -50.40 -5.40
N PRO A 625 -15.25 -49.19 -4.82
CA PRO A 625 -14.07 -48.35 -4.90
C PRO A 625 -12.96 -48.90 -3.99
N LEU A 626 -11.73 -48.83 -4.48
CA LEU A 626 -10.49 -49.15 -3.78
C LEU A 626 -9.50 -48.01 -4.01
N ILE A 627 -8.71 -47.66 -3.00
CA ILE A 627 -7.58 -46.75 -3.18
C ILE A 627 -6.41 -47.58 -3.71
N LEU A 628 -5.94 -47.24 -4.91
CA LEU A 628 -4.72 -47.75 -5.52
C LEU A 628 -3.59 -46.78 -5.18
N ILE A 629 -2.52 -47.30 -4.56
CA ILE A 629 -1.32 -46.55 -4.23
C ILE A 629 -0.20 -47.08 -5.12
N VAL A 630 0.42 -46.20 -5.91
CA VAL A 630 1.61 -46.53 -6.71
C VAL A 630 2.78 -45.71 -6.20
N ALA A 631 3.91 -46.37 -5.96
CA ALA A 631 5.11 -45.72 -5.46
C ALA A 631 6.35 -46.13 -6.24
N ILE A 632 7.30 -45.20 -6.36
CA ILE A 632 8.65 -45.45 -6.85
C ILE A 632 9.56 -45.62 -5.64
N ARG A 633 10.40 -46.65 -5.66
CA ARG A 633 11.42 -46.88 -4.62
C ARG A 633 12.76 -46.23 -5.00
N PRO A 634 13.67 -46.00 -4.03
CA PRO A 634 15.00 -45.46 -4.31
C PRO A 634 15.86 -46.26 -5.29
N ASP A 635 15.58 -47.56 -5.45
CA ASP A 635 16.25 -48.42 -6.42
C ASP A 635 15.65 -48.35 -7.84
N GLY A 636 14.63 -47.51 -8.04
CA GLY A 636 13.89 -47.35 -9.29
C GLY A 636 12.80 -48.40 -9.52
N SER A 637 12.54 -49.30 -8.57
CA SER A 637 11.43 -50.25 -8.71
C SER A 637 10.07 -49.56 -8.48
N LEU A 638 9.08 -49.94 -9.29
CA LEU A 638 7.69 -49.51 -9.13
C LEU A 638 6.92 -50.57 -8.33
N VAL A 639 6.12 -50.12 -7.36
CA VAL A 639 5.26 -50.99 -6.55
C VAL A 639 3.84 -50.47 -6.51
N GLU A 640 2.87 -51.39 -6.37
CA GLU A 640 1.50 -51.08 -6.01
C GLU A 640 1.10 -51.71 -4.67
N THR A 641 0.21 -51.04 -3.94
CA THR A 641 -0.60 -51.64 -2.88
C THR A 641 -2.01 -51.06 -2.94
N TRP A 642 -2.92 -51.64 -2.17
CA TRP A 642 -4.32 -51.29 -2.15
C TRP A 642 -4.78 -51.02 -0.73
N MET A 643 -5.66 -50.05 -0.59
CA MET A 643 -6.38 -49.82 0.65
C MET A 643 -7.88 -49.76 0.40
N HIS A 644 -8.63 -50.39 1.30
CA HIS A 644 -10.08 -50.29 1.35
C HIS A 644 -10.57 -50.34 2.80
N GLN A 645 -11.82 -49.96 3.01
CA GLN A 645 -12.41 -50.01 4.35
C GLN A 645 -13.34 -51.22 4.50
N GLU A 646 -13.14 -52.00 5.56
CA GLU A 646 -14.02 -53.09 5.99
C GLU A 646 -14.27 -53.00 7.50
N GLY A 647 -15.55 -52.97 7.91
CA GLY A 647 -15.91 -52.87 9.32
C GLY A 647 -15.39 -51.61 10.05
N GLY A 648 -15.11 -50.54 9.32
CA GLY A 648 -14.53 -49.30 9.87
C GLY A 648 -13.01 -49.33 10.05
N LEU A 649 -12.33 -50.38 9.59
CA LEU A 649 -10.87 -50.50 9.61
C LEU A 649 -10.29 -50.34 8.21
N ASN A 650 -9.09 -49.76 8.12
CA ASN A 650 -8.32 -49.69 6.89
C ASN A 650 -7.66 -51.06 6.65
N VAL A 651 -8.07 -51.76 5.61
CA VAL A 651 -7.52 -53.04 5.17
C VAL A 651 -6.51 -52.78 4.06
N TRP A 652 -5.29 -53.23 4.27
CA TRP A 652 -4.17 -53.08 3.35
C TRP A 652 -3.82 -54.41 2.70
N GLU A 653 -3.70 -54.40 1.37
CA GLU A 653 -3.22 -55.56 0.62
C GLU A 653 -1.69 -55.64 0.63
N SER A 654 -1.16 -56.80 0.27
CA SER A 654 0.28 -56.98 0.13
C SER A 654 0.84 -56.07 -0.97
N THR A 655 1.98 -55.44 -0.71
CA THR A 655 2.70 -54.66 -1.72
C THR A 655 3.28 -55.56 -2.80
N VAL A 656 3.00 -55.25 -4.07
CA VAL A 656 3.44 -56.03 -5.24
C VAL A 656 4.28 -55.16 -6.16
N THR A 657 5.37 -55.71 -6.70
CA THR A 657 6.18 -55.03 -7.72
C THR A 657 5.46 -54.99 -9.06
N ILE A 658 5.39 -53.81 -9.66
CA ILE A 658 4.94 -53.63 -11.04
C ILE A 658 6.14 -53.88 -11.95
N PRO A 659 6.10 -54.88 -12.86
CA PRO A 659 7.19 -55.09 -13.81
C PRO A 659 7.36 -53.86 -14.69
N ALA A 660 8.48 -53.14 -14.56
CA ALA A 660 8.73 -51.88 -15.24
C ALA A 660 10.24 -51.65 -15.46
N SER A 661 10.57 -50.82 -16.44
CA SER A 661 11.88 -50.18 -16.54
C SER A 661 12.18 -49.35 -15.28
N PRO A 662 13.46 -49.20 -14.85
CA PRO A 662 13.81 -48.42 -13.67
C PRO A 662 13.24 -47.00 -13.74
N ALA A 663 12.36 -46.67 -12.79
CA ALA A 663 11.67 -45.40 -12.69
C ALA A 663 12.47 -44.38 -11.87
N ALA A 664 12.22 -43.10 -12.10
CA ALA A 664 12.81 -41.99 -11.37
C ALA A 664 11.81 -40.85 -11.22
N GLY A 665 11.96 -40.05 -10.15
CA GLY A 665 11.05 -38.96 -9.83
C GLY A 665 9.79 -39.46 -9.13
N GLU A 666 8.63 -38.93 -9.53
CA GLU A 666 7.33 -39.20 -8.94
C GLU A 666 6.41 -39.85 -10.00
N PRO A 667 5.62 -40.88 -9.65
CA PRO A 667 4.62 -41.42 -10.57
C PRO A 667 3.45 -40.43 -10.70
N SER A 668 2.67 -40.56 -11.77
CA SER A 668 1.40 -39.85 -11.93
C SER A 668 0.32 -40.80 -12.42
N LEU A 669 -0.81 -40.79 -11.72
CA LEU A 669 -2.00 -41.56 -11.96
C LEU A 669 -3.11 -40.64 -12.45
N ALA A 670 -3.84 -41.10 -13.47
CA ALA A 670 -5.09 -40.49 -13.88
C ALA A 670 -6.16 -41.57 -13.92
N VAL A 671 -7.34 -41.29 -13.36
CA VAL A 671 -8.44 -42.25 -13.30
C VAL A 671 -9.59 -41.79 -14.20
N SER A 672 -10.15 -42.73 -14.96
CA SER A 672 -11.33 -42.44 -15.78
C SER A 672 -12.51 -42.06 -14.90
N ARG A 673 -13.43 -41.26 -15.43
CA ARG A 673 -14.58 -40.73 -14.70
C ARG A 673 -15.49 -41.80 -14.10
N ASP A 674 -15.62 -42.94 -14.78
CA ASP A 674 -16.39 -44.09 -14.28
C ASP A 674 -15.62 -44.92 -13.22
N GLY A 675 -14.36 -44.57 -12.98
CA GLY A 675 -13.45 -45.22 -12.05
C GLY A 675 -12.96 -46.58 -12.52
N THR A 676 -13.22 -47.02 -13.76
CA THR A 676 -12.92 -48.40 -14.18
C THR A 676 -11.51 -48.60 -14.74
N SER A 677 -10.85 -47.51 -15.13
CA SER A 677 -9.53 -47.52 -15.76
C SER A 677 -8.60 -46.50 -15.11
N VAL A 678 -7.34 -46.89 -14.89
CA VAL A 678 -6.29 -46.00 -14.38
C VAL A 678 -5.13 -45.97 -15.35
N ALA A 679 -4.68 -44.78 -15.73
CA ALA A 679 -3.42 -44.57 -16.41
C ALA A 679 -2.32 -44.30 -15.40
N LEU A 680 -1.12 -44.78 -15.69
CA LEU A 680 0.11 -44.46 -14.97
C LEU A 680 1.12 -43.90 -15.97
N ALA A 681 1.72 -42.76 -15.65
CA ALA A 681 2.95 -42.28 -16.25
C ALA A 681 4.07 -42.17 -15.23
N TYR A 682 5.30 -42.41 -15.67
CA TYR A 682 6.50 -42.17 -14.91
C TYR A 682 7.66 -41.90 -15.85
N ARG A 683 8.69 -41.25 -15.33
CA ARG A 683 9.95 -41.05 -16.04
C ARG A 683 10.87 -42.22 -15.74
N GLY A 684 11.55 -42.76 -16.76
CA GLY A 684 12.66 -43.68 -16.52
C GLY A 684 13.92 -42.98 -16.01
N THR A 685 14.88 -43.77 -15.54
CA THR A 685 16.25 -43.29 -15.26
C THR A 685 16.99 -42.82 -16.51
N ASP A 686 16.53 -43.21 -17.69
CA ASP A 686 16.95 -42.73 -19.01
C ASP A 686 16.21 -41.45 -19.47
N ASN A 687 15.37 -40.89 -18.60
CA ASN A 687 14.53 -39.72 -18.84
C ASN A 687 13.39 -39.89 -19.87
N ILE A 688 13.12 -41.11 -20.34
CA ILE A 688 12.02 -41.37 -21.27
C ILE A 688 10.70 -41.51 -20.50
N VAL A 689 9.64 -40.87 -21.00
CA VAL A 689 8.28 -41.01 -20.45
C VAL A 689 7.70 -42.35 -20.82
N ARG A 690 7.27 -43.07 -19.80
CA ARG A 690 6.61 -44.38 -19.91
C ARG A 690 5.20 -44.29 -19.41
N PHE A 691 4.35 -45.13 -19.99
CA PHE A 691 2.92 -45.08 -19.82
C PHE A 691 2.34 -46.50 -19.72
N ARG A 692 1.32 -46.67 -18.87
CA ARG A 692 0.60 -47.93 -18.68
C ARG A 692 -0.87 -47.70 -18.38
N TRP A 693 -1.70 -48.64 -18.82
CA TRP A 693 -3.09 -48.75 -18.40
C TRP A 693 -3.27 -49.83 -17.34
N ARG A 694 -4.21 -49.62 -16.45
CA ARG A 694 -4.71 -50.62 -15.51
C ARG A 694 -6.20 -50.80 -15.71
N GLY A 695 -6.61 -52.04 -15.95
CA GLY A 695 -8.02 -52.45 -15.81
C GLY A 695 -8.31 -53.02 -14.42
N ALA A 696 -9.50 -53.60 -14.25
CA ALA A 696 -9.92 -54.17 -12.97
C ALA A 696 -9.01 -55.30 -12.43
N ALA A 697 -8.30 -56.03 -13.31
CA ALA A 697 -7.50 -57.20 -12.91
C ALA A 697 -5.99 -56.94 -12.85
N SER A 698 -5.39 -56.29 -13.85
CA SER A 698 -3.94 -56.11 -13.93
C SER A 698 -3.51 -54.88 -14.73
N TRP A 699 -2.23 -54.53 -14.61
CA TRP A 699 -1.56 -53.60 -15.52
C TRP A 699 -1.40 -54.21 -16.92
N GLY A 700 -1.63 -53.39 -17.94
CA GLY A 700 -1.21 -53.66 -19.31
C GLY A 700 0.31 -53.55 -19.50
N PRO A 701 0.80 -53.81 -20.72
CA PRO A 701 2.22 -53.70 -21.03
C PRO A 701 2.72 -52.25 -20.88
N GLU A 702 4.01 -52.10 -20.53
CA GLU A 702 4.70 -50.82 -20.57
C GLU A 702 4.78 -50.31 -22.01
N GLN A 703 4.54 -49.02 -22.18
CA GLN A 703 4.67 -48.32 -23.46
C GLN A 703 5.53 -47.08 -23.26
N GLU A 704 6.40 -46.79 -24.21
CA GLU A 704 7.02 -45.47 -24.30
C GLU A 704 6.01 -44.48 -24.91
N VAL A 705 6.01 -43.24 -24.42
CA VAL A 705 5.25 -42.15 -25.04
C VAL A 705 5.99 -41.78 -26.33
N LEU A 706 5.45 -42.20 -27.47
CA LEU A 706 6.04 -41.95 -28.79
C LEU A 706 5.28 -40.85 -29.54
N VAL A 707 5.98 -39.80 -29.96
CA VAL A 707 5.44 -38.75 -30.84
C VAL A 707 6.17 -38.82 -32.17
N ALA A 708 5.41 -39.00 -33.26
CA ALA A 708 5.98 -39.25 -34.60
C ALA A 708 7.03 -40.39 -34.62
N GLY A 709 6.83 -41.41 -33.77
CA GLY A 709 7.72 -42.57 -33.64
C GLY A 709 8.99 -42.33 -32.82
N GLN A 710 9.16 -41.16 -32.19
CA GLN A 710 10.30 -40.87 -31.31
C GLN A 710 9.86 -40.83 -29.84
N PRO A 711 10.65 -41.40 -28.91
CA PRO A 711 10.36 -41.30 -27.48
C PRO A 711 10.39 -39.85 -26.98
N VAL A 712 9.42 -39.50 -26.15
CA VAL A 712 9.42 -38.21 -25.44
C VAL A 712 10.39 -38.31 -24.26
N SER A 713 11.40 -37.43 -24.27
CA SER A 713 12.39 -37.29 -23.19
C SER A 713 12.04 -36.10 -22.29
N MET A 714 12.28 -36.22 -20.99
CA MET A 714 11.96 -35.21 -19.98
C MET A 714 13.19 -34.64 -19.26
N HIS A 715 13.03 -33.48 -18.62
CA HIS A 715 14.08 -32.93 -17.74
C HIS A 715 14.40 -33.89 -16.56
N PRO A 716 15.68 -34.16 -16.23
CA PRO A 716 16.09 -35.13 -15.20
C PRO A 716 15.67 -34.84 -13.75
N GLN A 717 15.11 -33.66 -13.49
CA GLN A 717 14.58 -33.29 -12.16
C GLN A 717 13.05 -33.14 -12.14
N THR A 718 12.38 -33.43 -13.26
CA THR A 718 10.91 -33.34 -13.38
C THR A 718 10.24 -34.71 -13.49
N SER A 719 8.95 -34.75 -13.21
CA SER A 719 8.11 -35.95 -13.30
C SER A 719 6.92 -35.68 -14.22
N PRO A 720 6.37 -36.70 -14.92
CA PRO A 720 5.21 -36.51 -15.78
C PRO A 720 3.96 -36.23 -14.93
N GLY A 721 3.08 -35.35 -15.41
CA GLY A 721 1.71 -35.22 -14.91
C GLY A 721 0.71 -35.86 -15.88
N LEU A 722 -0.33 -36.51 -15.37
CA LEU A 722 -1.46 -37.04 -16.14
C LEU A 722 -2.78 -36.58 -15.54
N ALA A 723 -3.77 -36.32 -16.39
CA ALA A 723 -5.15 -36.15 -15.98
C ALA A 723 -6.11 -36.51 -17.10
N PHE A 724 -7.32 -36.95 -16.72
CA PHE A 724 -8.44 -37.02 -17.64
C PHE A 724 -9.16 -35.68 -17.73
N THR A 725 -9.72 -35.39 -18.90
CA THR A 725 -10.40 -34.14 -19.19
C THR A 725 -11.54 -34.33 -20.17
N GLY A 726 -12.54 -33.44 -20.09
CA GLY A 726 -13.64 -33.37 -21.05
C GLY A 726 -13.45 -32.33 -22.15
N LEU A 727 -12.23 -31.78 -22.29
CA LEU A 727 -11.97 -30.76 -23.30
C LEU A 727 -12.10 -31.34 -24.73
N PRO A 728 -12.56 -30.54 -25.70
CA PRO A 728 -12.67 -30.95 -27.11
C PRO A 728 -11.31 -30.94 -27.83
N ILE A 729 -10.32 -31.67 -27.30
CA ILE A 729 -8.91 -31.63 -27.74
C ILE A 729 -8.49 -32.84 -28.58
N GLY A 730 -9.43 -33.65 -29.08
CA GLY A 730 -9.07 -34.90 -29.74
C GLY A 730 -10.22 -35.75 -30.28
N ILE A 731 -9.93 -37.06 -30.37
CA ILE A 731 -10.38 -38.05 -31.37
C ILE A 731 -11.90 -38.24 -31.49
N ALA A 732 -12.67 -37.94 -30.44
CA ALA A 732 -14.12 -37.84 -30.52
C ALA A 732 -14.66 -36.72 -29.60
N ILE A 733 -15.53 -35.86 -30.14
CA ILE A 733 -16.13 -34.78 -29.36
C ILE A 733 -17.07 -35.37 -28.31
N GLY A 734 -16.87 -35.01 -27.04
CA GLY A 734 -17.68 -35.47 -25.91
C GLY A 734 -17.27 -36.82 -25.31
N SER A 735 -16.10 -37.35 -25.66
CA SER A 735 -15.44 -38.42 -24.90
C SER A 735 -14.46 -37.87 -23.87
N GLU A 736 -14.20 -38.68 -22.84
CA GLU A 736 -13.14 -38.42 -21.89
C GLU A 736 -11.78 -38.67 -22.55
N GLU A 737 -10.89 -37.68 -22.46
CA GLU A 737 -9.56 -37.72 -23.06
C GLU A 737 -8.49 -37.65 -21.96
N ILE A 738 -7.33 -38.28 -22.18
CA ILE A 738 -6.20 -38.20 -21.26
C ILE A 738 -5.17 -37.21 -21.79
N VAL A 739 -4.70 -36.31 -20.92
CA VAL A 739 -3.66 -35.34 -21.21
C VAL A 739 -2.46 -35.60 -20.33
N GLY A 740 -1.28 -35.58 -20.93
CA GLY A 740 0.00 -35.61 -20.25
C GLY A 740 0.72 -34.27 -20.34
N ALA A 741 1.25 -33.79 -19.21
CA ALA A 741 2.10 -32.62 -19.11
C ALA A 741 3.53 -33.06 -18.82
N PHE A 742 4.42 -32.90 -19.81
CA PHE A 742 5.81 -33.38 -19.75
C PHE A 742 6.77 -32.22 -20.02
N ALA A 743 7.61 -31.89 -19.04
CA ALA A 743 8.70 -30.92 -19.20
C ALA A 743 9.80 -31.50 -20.08
N ASP A 744 10.11 -30.85 -21.19
CA ASP A 744 11.19 -31.27 -22.10
C ASP A 744 12.58 -31.07 -21.46
N SER A 745 13.65 -31.36 -22.20
CA SER A 745 15.03 -31.24 -21.69
C SER A 745 15.43 -29.82 -21.27
N ASN A 746 14.71 -28.78 -21.72
CA ASN A 746 14.93 -27.41 -21.31
C ASN A 746 14.09 -27.02 -20.09
N GLY A 747 13.14 -27.86 -19.69
CA GLY A 747 12.17 -27.56 -18.63
C GLY A 747 10.86 -26.95 -19.15
N ASP A 748 10.65 -26.88 -20.46
CA ASP A 748 9.39 -26.36 -21.00
C ASP A 748 8.32 -27.46 -20.98
N ILE A 749 7.23 -27.22 -20.24
CA ILE A 749 6.11 -28.17 -20.12
C ILE A 749 5.32 -28.18 -21.42
N GLN A 750 5.28 -29.35 -22.05
CA GLN A 750 4.52 -29.63 -23.25
C GLN A 750 3.34 -30.54 -22.94
N LEU A 751 2.21 -30.30 -23.63
CA LEU A 751 1.00 -31.09 -23.46
C LEU A 751 0.87 -32.12 -24.59
N TYR A 752 0.50 -33.34 -24.22
CA TYR A 752 0.34 -34.46 -25.13
C TYR A 752 -0.97 -35.19 -24.87
N THR A 753 -1.52 -35.79 -25.92
CA THR A 753 -2.69 -36.69 -25.84
C THR A 753 -2.44 -37.92 -26.72
N PRO A 754 -3.02 -39.10 -26.43
CA PRO A 754 -2.97 -40.23 -27.34
C PRO A 754 -3.54 -39.88 -28.72
N ALA A 755 -3.04 -40.53 -29.78
CA ALA A 755 -3.44 -40.25 -31.17
C ALA A 755 -4.73 -40.98 -31.60
N SER A 756 -5.19 -41.98 -30.85
CA SER A 756 -6.44 -42.72 -31.09
C SER A 756 -7.03 -43.30 -29.80
N PHE A 757 -8.36 -43.45 -29.73
CA PHE A 757 -9.08 -44.10 -28.62
C PHE A 757 -9.96 -45.23 -29.18
N PRO A 758 -10.13 -46.38 -28.50
CA PRO A 758 -9.47 -46.85 -27.27
C PRO A 758 -8.13 -47.56 -27.54
N HIS A 759 -7.66 -47.58 -28.79
CA HIS A 759 -6.51 -48.39 -29.20
C HIS A 759 -5.14 -47.71 -29.01
N HIS A 760 -5.12 -46.42 -28.60
CA HIS A 760 -3.97 -45.66 -28.08
C HIS A 760 -2.63 -45.90 -28.81
N GLN A 761 -2.64 -45.92 -30.15
CA GLN A 761 -1.40 -46.08 -30.92
C GLN A 761 -0.69 -44.73 -31.07
N GLY A 762 0.31 -44.48 -30.23
CA GLY A 762 1.14 -43.28 -30.27
C GLY A 762 0.49 -42.06 -29.62
N TRP A 763 1.29 -41.01 -29.45
CA TRP A 763 0.92 -39.74 -28.85
C TRP A 763 1.11 -38.58 -29.84
N VAL A 764 0.34 -37.52 -29.65
CA VAL A 764 0.47 -36.26 -30.39
C VAL A 764 0.65 -35.10 -29.40
N ARG A 765 1.44 -34.10 -29.80
CA ARG A 765 1.60 -32.86 -29.04
C ARG A 765 0.41 -31.94 -29.31
N LEU A 766 -0.20 -31.41 -28.26
CA LEU A 766 -1.27 -30.43 -28.35
C LEU A 766 -0.69 -29.05 -28.71
N SER A 767 -1.31 -28.37 -29.68
CA SER A 767 -0.97 -26.99 -30.05
C SER A 767 -1.76 -25.93 -29.26
N ILE A 768 -2.15 -26.27 -28.03
CA ILE A 768 -3.13 -25.55 -27.22
C ILE A 768 -2.52 -24.66 -26.10
N PRO A 769 -1.27 -24.87 -25.62
CA PRO A 769 -0.64 -23.89 -24.75
C PRO A 769 -0.50 -22.55 -25.47
N TYR A 770 -1.14 -21.52 -24.94
CA TYR A 770 -1.01 -20.15 -25.44
C TYR A 770 0.18 -19.44 -24.78
N GLU A 771 0.37 -19.69 -23.49
CA GLU A 771 1.49 -19.17 -22.71
C GLU A 771 2.49 -20.28 -22.39
N PRO A 772 3.80 -19.97 -22.35
CA PRO A 772 4.81 -20.95 -22.00
C PRO A 772 4.64 -21.38 -20.54
N MET A 773 4.78 -22.68 -20.29
CA MET A 773 4.88 -23.26 -18.95
C MET A 773 6.31 -23.75 -18.77
N HIS A 774 6.99 -23.31 -17.72
CA HIS A 774 8.38 -23.70 -17.47
C HIS A 774 8.57 -24.24 -16.07
N SER A 775 9.14 -25.44 -15.98
CA SER A 775 9.47 -26.14 -14.75
C SER A 775 10.68 -27.03 -14.96
N ALA A 776 11.73 -26.80 -14.19
CA ALA A 776 12.89 -27.68 -14.15
C ALA A 776 12.80 -28.72 -13.02
N ILE A 777 11.76 -28.70 -12.17
CA ILE A 777 11.65 -29.61 -11.02
C ILE A 777 10.23 -30.12 -10.76
N GLY A 778 10.11 -31.25 -10.07
CA GLY A 778 8.85 -31.73 -9.52
C GLY A 778 7.85 -32.22 -10.57
N ARG A 779 6.61 -32.44 -10.14
CA ARG A 779 5.52 -33.00 -10.95
C ARG A 779 4.42 -31.96 -11.19
N PRO A 780 4.02 -31.68 -12.45
CA PRO A 780 2.80 -30.92 -12.71
C PRO A 780 1.57 -31.70 -12.21
N SER A 781 0.68 -31.04 -11.47
CA SER A 781 -0.63 -31.61 -11.09
C SER A 781 -1.73 -30.97 -11.93
N MET A 782 -2.73 -31.77 -12.29
CA MET A 782 -3.76 -31.39 -13.25
C MET A 782 -5.13 -31.90 -12.81
N ALA A 783 -6.17 -31.09 -13.00
CA ALA A 783 -7.53 -31.47 -12.65
C ALA A 783 -8.57 -30.84 -13.58
N TRP A 784 -9.62 -31.60 -13.90
CA TRP A 784 -10.78 -31.15 -14.67
C TRP A 784 -12.00 -30.91 -13.76
N THR A 785 -12.52 -29.70 -13.74
CA THR A 785 -13.64 -29.31 -12.87
C THR A 785 -15.02 -29.35 -13.54
N GLY A 786 -15.12 -29.83 -14.79
CA GLY A 786 -16.39 -29.82 -15.52
C GLY A 786 -17.35 -30.96 -15.23
N GLY A 787 -18.64 -30.66 -15.42
CA GLY A 787 -19.74 -31.61 -15.22
C GLY A 787 -19.81 -32.76 -16.25
N PRO A 788 -20.85 -33.61 -16.16
CA PRO A 788 -21.04 -34.75 -17.05
C PRO A 788 -21.08 -34.40 -18.54
N MET A 789 -20.28 -35.06 -19.38
CA MET A 789 -20.24 -34.89 -20.84
C MET A 789 -21.52 -35.33 -21.60
N THR A 790 -22.67 -35.48 -20.95
CA THR A 790 -23.79 -36.29 -21.47
C THR A 790 -25.04 -35.55 -21.95
N ASN A 791 -25.15 -34.22 -21.89
CA ASN A 791 -26.45 -33.55 -22.13
C ASN A 791 -26.52 -32.50 -23.25
N ALA A 792 -25.55 -32.39 -24.16
CA ALA A 792 -25.76 -31.59 -25.38
C ALA A 792 -26.69 -32.36 -26.35
N PRO A 793 -27.84 -31.80 -26.76
CA PRO A 793 -28.72 -32.43 -27.73
C PRO A 793 -27.95 -32.72 -29.03
N ALA A 794 -28.15 -33.92 -29.58
CA ALA A 794 -27.40 -34.44 -30.73
C ALA A 794 -27.42 -33.56 -32.00
N ALA A 795 -28.31 -32.56 -32.06
CA ALA A 795 -28.45 -31.63 -33.17
C ALA A 795 -27.34 -30.56 -33.25
N ASP A 796 -26.60 -30.30 -32.16
CA ASP A 796 -25.54 -29.28 -32.12
C ASP A 796 -24.13 -29.87 -32.33
N ARG A 797 -24.05 -31.14 -32.75
CA ARG A 797 -22.81 -31.90 -32.93
C ARG A 797 -22.20 -31.81 -34.33
N THR A 798 -22.59 -30.84 -35.15
CA THR A 798 -22.00 -30.65 -36.48
C THR A 798 -20.73 -29.81 -36.43
N LEU A 799 -19.67 -30.38 -35.85
CA LEU A 799 -18.30 -29.98 -36.16
C LEU A 799 -17.70 -31.09 -37.04
N THR A 800 -17.27 -30.71 -38.24
CA THR A 800 -16.83 -31.65 -39.29
C THR A 800 -15.67 -32.54 -38.81
N PRO A 801 -15.69 -33.86 -39.09
CA PRO A 801 -14.60 -34.78 -38.77
C PRO A 801 -13.34 -34.42 -39.57
N GLY A 802 -12.46 -33.64 -38.97
CA GLY A 802 -11.22 -33.15 -39.58
C GLY A 802 -10.32 -32.33 -38.64
N MET A 803 -10.79 -32.01 -37.43
CA MET A 803 -10.08 -31.20 -36.43
C MET A 803 -9.08 -32.02 -35.59
N VAL A 804 -8.35 -32.94 -36.23
CA VAL A 804 -7.10 -33.42 -35.63
C VAL A 804 -6.17 -32.21 -35.60
N ALA A 805 -5.70 -31.79 -34.43
CA ALA A 805 -4.65 -30.79 -34.29
C ALA A 805 -3.31 -31.35 -34.79
N THR A 806 -3.25 -31.75 -36.06
CA THR A 806 -2.00 -32.03 -36.78
C THR A 806 -1.62 -30.75 -37.52
N GLY A 807 -0.82 -29.91 -36.87
CA GLY A 807 0.06 -28.96 -37.54
C GLY A 807 -0.60 -27.90 -38.43
N ALA A 808 -1.46 -27.07 -37.85
CA ALA A 808 -1.75 -25.68 -38.24
C ALA A 808 -2.70 -25.15 -37.16
N GLU A 809 -2.60 -23.87 -36.78
CA GLU A 809 -3.44 -23.24 -35.75
C GLU A 809 -4.91 -23.69 -35.82
N ALA A 810 -5.29 -24.66 -35.00
CA ALA A 810 -6.65 -25.19 -34.99
C ALA A 810 -7.52 -24.24 -34.18
N SER A 811 -8.27 -23.40 -34.89
CA SER A 811 -9.38 -22.62 -34.34
C SER A 811 -10.53 -23.56 -33.97
N LEU A 812 -10.66 -23.87 -32.69
CA LEU A 812 -11.83 -24.56 -32.13
C LEU A 812 -12.86 -23.49 -31.75
N GLU A 813 -13.92 -23.32 -32.55
CA GLU A 813 -15.17 -22.72 -32.10
C GLU A 813 -15.87 -23.76 -31.20
N VAL A 814 -15.89 -23.51 -29.89
CA VAL A 814 -16.41 -24.47 -28.90
C VAL A 814 -17.88 -24.17 -28.61
N PRO A 815 -18.79 -25.18 -28.61
CA PRO A 815 -20.17 -25.01 -28.20
C PRO A 815 -20.30 -24.54 -26.73
N SER A 816 -21.30 -23.69 -26.48
CA SER A 816 -21.62 -22.96 -25.24
C SER A 816 -21.87 -23.76 -23.95
N THR A 817 -21.43 -25.02 -23.83
CA THR A 817 -21.74 -25.85 -22.66
C THR A 817 -20.51 -26.57 -22.11
N THR A 818 -19.75 -25.91 -21.24
CA THR A 818 -19.01 -26.64 -20.20
C THR A 818 -18.79 -25.75 -18.98
N TYR A 819 -19.52 -26.02 -17.89
CA TYR A 819 -19.32 -25.43 -16.56
C TYR A 819 -18.00 -25.91 -15.89
N GLY A 820 -16.92 -26.07 -16.65
CA GLY A 820 -15.70 -26.77 -16.23
C GLY A 820 -14.42 -26.14 -16.75
N ARG A 821 -13.36 -26.24 -15.96
CA ARG A 821 -12.02 -25.76 -16.28
C ARG A 821 -11.00 -26.86 -16.07
N PHE A 822 -10.03 -26.93 -16.98
CA PHE A 822 -8.86 -27.78 -16.82
C PHE A 822 -7.73 -26.94 -16.24
N TYR A 823 -7.28 -27.30 -15.05
CA TYR A 823 -6.22 -26.64 -14.32
C TYR A 823 -4.92 -27.40 -14.47
N ILE A 824 -3.82 -26.65 -14.59
CA ILE A 824 -2.45 -27.17 -14.58
C ILE A 824 -1.67 -26.35 -13.57
N VAL A 825 -1.17 -27.01 -12.54
CA VAL A 825 -0.39 -26.40 -11.46
C VAL A 825 0.99 -27.02 -11.44
N TYR A 826 2.04 -26.21 -11.39
CA TYR A 826 3.42 -26.65 -11.51
C TYR A 826 4.38 -25.76 -10.71
N ILE A 827 5.55 -26.30 -10.36
CA ILE A 827 6.58 -25.55 -9.66
C ILE A 827 7.49 -24.88 -10.68
N SER A 828 7.57 -23.56 -10.66
CA SER A 828 8.47 -22.81 -11.54
C SER A 828 9.87 -22.75 -10.92
N ALA A 829 10.86 -23.30 -11.61
CA ALA A 829 12.26 -23.18 -11.22
C ALA A 829 12.92 -22.06 -12.03
N ASN A 830 13.01 -20.86 -11.46
CA ASN A 830 13.86 -19.82 -12.03
C ASN A 830 15.33 -20.15 -11.70
N PRO A 831 16.29 -19.92 -12.62
CA PRO A 831 17.70 -19.96 -12.27
C PRO A 831 17.96 -19.03 -11.07
N PRO A 832 18.68 -19.47 -10.03
CA PRO A 832 18.91 -18.62 -8.87
C PRO A 832 19.60 -17.32 -9.30
N VAL A 833 19.04 -16.19 -8.88
CA VAL A 833 19.75 -14.91 -8.93
C VAL A 833 20.98 -15.09 -8.03
N THR A 834 22.17 -14.83 -8.59
CA THR A 834 23.46 -15.15 -7.97
C THR A 834 23.52 -14.80 -6.48
N GLY A 835 23.66 -15.83 -5.64
CA GLY A 835 23.83 -15.69 -4.19
C GLY A 835 22.60 -15.94 -3.32
N ALA A 836 21.42 -16.17 -3.91
CA ALA A 836 20.20 -16.51 -3.16
C ALA A 836 19.70 -17.92 -3.47
N THR A 837 19.44 -18.73 -2.44
CA THR A 837 18.59 -19.93 -2.53
C THR A 837 17.13 -19.46 -2.61
N ASN A 838 16.70 -18.99 -3.80
CA ASN A 838 15.30 -18.64 -3.96
C ASN A 838 14.45 -19.93 -4.02
N PRO A 839 13.44 -20.08 -3.15
CA PRO A 839 12.49 -21.19 -3.25
C PRO A 839 11.66 -21.09 -4.53
N ASN A 840 11.20 -22.25 -5.03
CA ASN A 840 10.53 -22.33 -6.33
C ASN A 840 9.02 -22.05 -6.19
N PRO A 841 8.49 -20.99 -6.81
CA PRO A 841 7.08 -20.64 -6.67
C PRO A 841 6.18 -21.63 -7.39
N VAL A 842 4.99 -21.83 -6.85
CA VAL A 842 3.93 -22.60 -7.50
C VAL A 842 3.17 -21.69 -8.47
N ARG A 843 2.98 -22.16 -9.70
CA ARG A 843 2.28 -21.48 -10.79
C ARG A 843 1.04 -22.25 -11.18
N MET A 844 0.04 -21.53 -11.67
CA MET A 844 -1.24 -22.05 -12.06
C MET A 844 -1.62 -21.51 -13.44
N GLN A 845 -2.09 -22.40 -14.29
CA GLN A 845 -2.71 -22.07 -15.57
C GLN A 845 -4.04 -22.80 -15.68
N MET A 846 -4.94 -22.28 -16.51
CA MET A 846 -6.23 -22.90 -16.75
C MET A 846 -6.69 -22.75 -18.20
N THR A 847 -7.65 -23.57 -18.59
CA THR A 847 -8.35 -23.39 -19.86
C THR A 847 -9.26 -22.17 -19.83
N TYR A 848 -9.27 -21.42 -20.92
CA TYR A 848 -10.19 -20.30 -21.14
C TYR A 848 -10.45 -20.10 -22.63
N VAL A 849 -11.55 -19.43 -22.97
CA VAL A 849 -11.81 -18.96 -24.34
C VAL A 849 -11.30 -17.53 -24.48
N ASP A 850 -10.41 -17.31 -25.46
CA ASP A 850 -9.86 -15.97 -25.72
C ASP A 850 -10.87 -15.06 -26.44
N ASP A 851 -10.50 -13.78 -26.63
CA ASP A 851 -11.37 -12.80 -27.27
C ASP A 851 -11.63 -13.08 -28.76
N THR A 852 -10.87 -13.99 -29.37
CA THR A 852 -11.10 -14.52 -30.73
C THR A 852 -12.05 -15.71 -30.74
N GLY A 853 -12.52 -16.17 -29.59
CA GLY A 853 -13.41 -17.33 -29.46
C GLY A 853 -12.66 -18.67 -29.48
N ARG A 854 -11.33 -18.68 -29.33
CA ARG A 854 -10.53 -19.91 -29.36
C ARG A 854 -10.26 -20.43 -27.95
N LEU A 855 -10.41 -21.74 -27.76
CA LEU A 855 -9.99 -22.42 -26.53
C LEU A 855 -8.47 -22.43 -26.39
N ARG A 856 -7.96 -21.95 -25.26
CA ARG A 856 -6.54 -21.88 -24.91
C ARG A 856 -6.27 -22.49 -23.54
N ILE A 857 -5.02 -22.85 -23.28
CA ILE A 857 -4.49 -23.03 -21.93
C ILE A 857 -3.51 -21.89 -21.65
N GLY A 858 -3.70 -21.16 -20.57
CA GLY A 858 -2.89 -20.00 -20.19
C GLY A 858 -3.42 -19.31 -18.94
N LEU A 859 -3.30 -17.98 -18.92
CA LEU A 859 -3.57 -17.13 -17.75
C LEU A 859 -2.62 -17.44 -16.59
N ASP A 860 -1.33 -17.57 -16.92
CA ASP A 860 -0.25 -17.86 -15.98
C ASP A 860 -0.30 -16.90 -14.79
N SER A 861 -0.52 -17.45 -13.60
CA SER A 861 -0.52 -16.72 -12.34
C SER A 861 0.25 -17.50 -11.27
N PHE A 862 0.64 -16.81 -10.21
CA PHE A 862 1.04 -17.51 -8.99
C PHE A 862 -0.16 -18.31 -8.47
N PHE A 863 0.06 -19.56 -8.09
CA PHE A 863 -0.90 -20.29 -7.28
C PHE A 863 -1.01 -19.56 -5.95
N ASP A 864 -2.24 -19.32 -5.49
CA ASP A 864 -2.50 -18.46 -4.34
C ASP A 864 -2.04 -17.01 -4.51
N ASN A 865 -1.87 -16.58 -5.76
CA ASN A 865 -1.67 -15.21 -6.22
C ASN A 865 -0.47 -14.42 -5.67
N VAL A 866 0.27 -14.93 -4.68
CA VAL A 866 1.27 -14.12 -3.99
C VAL A 866 2.56 -14.89 -3.85
N TRP A 867 2.67 -15.89 -2.97
CA TRP A 867 3.96 -16.57 -2.77
C TRP A 867 3.80 -17.97 -2.18
N SER A 868 3.14 -18.89 -2.90
CA SER A 868 3.16 -20.31 -2.51
C SER A 868 4.44 -20.94 -3.03
N TYR A 869 5.20 -21.58 -2.14
CA TYR A 869 6.42 -22.30 -2.50
C TYR A 869 6.33 -23.72 -1.97
N ALA A 870 6.46 -24.68 -2.87
CA ALA A 870 6.25 -26.08 -2.55
C ALA A 870 7.38 -26.96 -3.04
N PHE A 871 7.56 -28.10 -2.36
CA PHE A 871 8.28 -29.24 -2.91
C PHE A 871 7.43 -30.02 -3.92
N GLY A 872 6.11 -29.94 -3.78
CA GLY A 872 5.14 -30.58 -4.65
C GLY A 872 3.71 -30.25 -4.25
N ILE A 873 2.78 -30.47 -5.18
CA ILE A 873 1.36 -30.17 -5.01
C ILE A 873 0.56 -31.21 -5.78
N ASP A 874 -0.62 -31.54 -5.27
CA ASP A 874 -1.56 -32.39 -5.95
C ASP A 874 -2.99 -31.87 -5.88
N LEU A 875 -3.74 -32.09 -6.95
CA LEU A 875 -5.07 -31.54 -7.17
C LEU A 875 -6.10 -32.65 -7.12
N LEU A 876 -7.17 -32.41 -6.37
CA LEU A 876 -8.30 -33.32 -6.34
C LEU A 876 -9.34 -32.87 -7.36
N GLN A 877 -9.64 -33.74 -8.32
CA GLN A 877 -10.79 -33.57 -9.21
C GLN A 877 -12.07 -33.50 -8.37
N PRO A 878 -12.88 -32.44 -8.48
CA PRO A 878 -14.01 -32.33 -7.60
C PRO A 878 -15.20 -33.13 -8.12
N GLY A 879 -15.82 -33.88 -7.21
CA GLY A 879 -17.19 -34.37 -7.40
C GLY A 879 -18.24 -33.29 -7.10
N GLU A 880 -17.80 -32.09 -6.71
CA GLU A 880 -18.59 -30.93 -6.27
C GLU A 880 -18.04 -29.63 -6.91
N VAL A 881 -18.46 -28.49 -6.38
CA VAL A 881 -18.51 -27.20 -7.07
C VAL A 881 -17.15 -26.43 -6.98
N GLY A 882 -15.97 -27.04 -6.75
CA GLY A 882 -14.68 -26.27 -6.72
C GLY A 882 -13.41 -27.11 -6.61
N LEU A 883 -12.23 -26.56 -6.96
CA LEU A 883 -10.93 -27.26 -6.94
C LEU A 883 -10.38 -27.39 -5.51
N HIS A 884 -9.85 -28.58 -5.14
CA HIS A 884 -9.07 -28.75 -3.90
C HIS A 884 -7.61 -29.09 -4.20
N ALA A 885 -6.71 -28.73 -3.30
CA ALA A 885 -5.28 -29.03 -3.43
C ALA A 885 -4.66 -29.50 -2.11
N ALA A 886 -3.65 -30.37 -2.20
CA ALA A 886 -2.73 -30.67 -1.11
C ALA A 886 -1.32 -30.23 -1.52
N GLU A 887 -0.61 -29.50 -0.65
CA GLU A 887 0.66 -28.86 -0.97
C GLU A 887 1.70 -29.14 0.11
N THR A 888 2.95 -29.45 -0.27
CA THR A 888 4.06 -29.61 0.67
C THR A 888 4.94 -28.36 0.67
N TYR A 889 4.99 -27.62 1.77
CA TYR A 889 5.73 -26.36 1.86
C TYR A 889 7.27 -26.50 1.77
N SER A 890 7.89 -25.64 0.94
CA SER A 890 9.36 -25.56 0.80
C SER A 890 10.01 -24.38 1.52
N ILE A 891 9.22 -23.43 2.01
CA ILE A 891 9.63 -22.44 3.02
C ILE A 891 8.55 -22.30 4.08
N PRO A 892 8.88 -21.77 5.26
CA PRO A 892 7.86 -21.40 6.22
C PRO A 892 6.87 -20.38 5.65
N ASN A 893 5.57 -20.60 5.88
CA ASN A 893 4.54 -19.62 5.60
C ASN A 893 4.63 -18.53 6.68
N ALA A 894 5.37 -17.46 6.38
CA ALA A 894 5.68 -16.38 7.31
C ALA A 894 4.45 -15.69 7.94
N GLY A 895 3.26 -15.88 7.37
CA GLY A 895 1.99 -15.45 7.94
C GLY A 895 1.45 -16.47 8.95
N ALA A 896 0.55 -17.34 8.50
CA ALA A 896 -0.25 -18.20 9.38
C ALA A 896 0.57 -19.32 10.06
N HIS A 897 1.67 -19.79 9.44
CA HIS A 897 2.39 -20.99 9.87
C HIS A 897 3.92 -20.84 9.74
N PRO A 898 4.57 -20.07 10.63
CA PRO A 898 6.02 -19.79 10.55
C PRO A 898 6.92 -21.02 10.79
N ASP A 899 6.35 -22.17 11.16
CA ASP A 899 7.05 -23.46 11.29
C ASP A 899 6.61 -24.49 10.22
N SER A 900 5.99 -24.03 9.13
CA SER A 900 5.39 -24.92 8.11
C SER A 900 6.39 -25.59 7.17
N LEU A 901 7.70 -25.38 7.32
CA LEU A 901 8.68 -26.05 6.47
C LEU A 901 8.49 -27.58 6.49
N TYR A 902 8.42 -28.18 5.29
CA TYR A 902 8.10 -29.59 5.03
C TYR A 902 6.66 -30.00 5.34
N GLN A 903 5.83 -29.15 5.93
CA GLN A 903 4.48 -29.53 6.29
C GLN A 903 3.59 -29.64 5.05
N VAL A 904 2.71 -30.64 5.07
CA VAL A 904 1.64 -30.79 4.09
C VAL A 904 0.44 -29.97 4.56
N SER A 905 -0.05 -29.09 3.69
CA SER A 905 -1.29 -28.34 3.86
C SER A 905 -2.36 -28.84 2.88
N PHE A 906 -3.62 -28.66 3.26
CA PHE A 906 -4.78 -28.92 2.43
C PHE A 906 -5.56 -27.63 2.23
N ARG A 907 -5.95 -27.37 0.98
CA ARG A 907 -6.70 -26.19 0.54
C ARG A 907 -8.05 -26.63 -0.01
N PRO A 908 -9.16 -26.34 0.69
CA PRO A 908 -10.49 -26.70 0.22
C PRO A 908 -10.98 -25.82 -0.95
N HIS A 909 -10.44 -24.62 -1.15
CA HIS A 909 -10.82 -23.71 -2.23
C HIS A 909 -9.60 -23.25 -3.05
N ALA A 910 -8.98 -24.19 -3.77
CA ALA A 910 -7.74 -23.95 -4.51
C ALA A 910 -7.92 -23.20 -5.86
N ASP A 911 -9.15 -22.92 -6.29
CA ASP A 911 -9.45 -22.15 -7.50
C ASP A 911 -9.71 -20.65 -7.25
N GLY A 912 -9.71 -20.21 -5.99
CA GLY A 912 -10.01 -18.83 -5.57
C GLY A 912 -11.50 -18.44 -5.63
N ILE A 913 -12.41 -19.39 -5.91
CA ILE A 913 -13.85 -19.12 -6.01
C ILE A 913 -14.52 -19.23 -4.64
N SER A 914 -14.46 -18.15 -3.86
CA SER A 914 -15.15 -18.02 -2.56
C SER A 914 -16.53 -17.35 -2.70
N ASN A 915 -17.49 -17.71 -1.84
CA ASN A 915 -18.75 -16.97 -1.68
C ASN A 915 -18.55 -15.77 -0.75
N LEU A 916 -17.75 -14.82 -1.21
CA LEU A 916 -17.46 -13.57 -0.52
C LEU A 916 -17.88 -12.41 -1.41
N SER A 917 -18.68 -11.51 -0.85
CA SER A 917 -19.07 -10.28 -1.55
C SER A 917 -18.06 -9.19 -1.25
N TYR A 918 -17.51 -8.56 -2.28
CA TYR A 918 -16.51 -7.49 -2.15
C TYR A 918 -16.88 -6.28 -3.01
N SER A 919 -16.79 -5.12 -2.39
CA SER A 919 -17.32 -3.87 -2.94
C SER A 919 -16.22 -2.95 -3.44
N ASN A 920 -16.59 -1.98 -4.27
CA ASN A 920 -15.75 -0.80 -4.48
C ASN A 920 -15.68 -0.01 -3.17
N LYS A 921 -14.53 0.04 -2.50
CA LYS A 921 -14.37 0.81 -1.26
C LYS A 921 -14.00 2.24 -1.58
N ASN A 922 -14.49 3.17 -0.76
CA ASN A 922 -14.09 4.57 -0.83
C ASN A 922 -12.96 4.79 0.19
N ASP A 923 -11.80 5.19 -0.31
CA ASP A 923 -10.59 5.38 0.48
C ASP A 923 -10.57 6.76 1.16
N TRP A 924 -11.28 7.75 0.61
CA TRP A 924 -11.25 9.13 1.12
C TRP A 924 -11.74 9.27 2.57
N PRO A 925 -12.86 8.63 2.98
CA PRO A 925 -13.28 8.65 4.39
C PRO A 925 -12.28 7.96 5.32
N VAL A 926 -11.53 6.96 4.82
CA VAL A 926 -10.49 6.27 5.58
C VAL A 926 -9.32 7.20 5.84
N ILE A 927 -8.82 7.84 4.77
CA ILE A 927 -7.74 8.83 4.82
C ILE A 927 -8.12 9.98 5.75
N ALA A 928 -9.34 10.51 5.62
CA ALA A 928 -9.85 11.61 6.45
C ALA A 928 -9.93 11.28 7.94
N TRP A 929 -10.33 10.05 8.28
CA TRP A 929 -10.36 9.60 9.67
C TRP A 929 -8.95 9.35 10.21
N ALA A 930 -8.08 8.78 9.37
CA ALA A 930 -6.75 8.36 9.77
C ALA A 930 -5.76 9.52 9.91
N SER A 931 -5.92 10.61 9.14
CA SER A 931 -5.11 11.82 9.31
C SER A 931 -5.12 12.29 10.78
N CYS A 932 -6.32 12.40 11.37
CA CYS A 932 -6.46 12.69 12.80
C CYS A 932 -6.07 11.51 13.68
N SER A 933 -6.65 10.32 13.45
CA SER A 933 -6.59 9.23 14.44
C SER A 933 -5.19 8.67 14.66
N VAL A 934 -4.37 8.62 13.61
CA VAL A 934 -2.98 8.18 13.72
C VAL A 934 -2.18 9.17 14.55
N LEU A 935 -2.34 10.48 14.28
CA LEU A 935 -1.60 11.52 14.97
C LEU A 935 -2.04 11.66 16.44
N ALA A 936 -3.36 11.73 16.68
CA ALA A 936 -3.96 11.84 18.01
C ALA A 936 -3.56 10.70 18.94
N GLY A 937 -3.36 9.49 18.40
CA GLY A 937 -2.87 8.32 19.14
C GLY A 937 -1.43 8.45 19.65
N THR A 938 -0.65 9.41 19.13
CA THR A 938 0.73 9.70 19.55
C THR A 938 0.85 10.97 20.39
N GLN A 939 -0.21 11.77 20.46
CA GLN A 939 -0.24 13.01 21.23
C GLN A 939 -0.32 12.73 22.73
N ASN A 940 0.31 13.60 23.51
CA ASN A 940 0.15 13.61 24.97
C ASN A 940 -1.15 14.31 25.38
N ALA A 941 -1.53 14.23 26.66
CA ALA A 941 -2.78 14.78 27.16
C ALA A 941 -2.95 16.30 26.96
N SER A 942 -1.85 17.08 26.87
CA SER A 942 -1.92 18.52 26.61
C SER A 942 -2.09 18.89 25.14
N MET A 943 -1.88 17.95 24.23
CA MET A 943 -1.98 18.14 22.78
C MET A 943 -3.19 17.40 22.18
N HIS A 944 -3.78 16.47 22.93
CA HIS A 944 -4.74 15.52 22.39
C HIS A 944 -5.99 16.19 21.79
N VAL A 945 -6.26 15.82 20.54
CA VAL A 945 -7.48 16.12 19.77
C VAL A 945 -8.45 14.94 19.77
N SER A 946 -9.74 15.25 19.69
CA SER A 946 -10.80 14.25 19.54
C SER A 946 -11.10 14.00 18.06
N CYS A 947 -10.84 12.79 17.58
CA CYS A 947 -11.11 12.44 16.18
C CYS A 947 -12.55 11.95 15.95
N PRO A 948 -13.07 12.05 14.70
CA PRO A 948 -14.30 11.40 14.31
C PRO A 948 -14.30 9.89 14.60
N PRO A 949 -15.47 9.26 14.79
CA PRO A 949 -15.55 7.82 14.91
C PRO A 949 -15.07 7.15 13.62
N LYS A 950 -14.50 5.96 13.76
CA LYS A 950 -14.05 5.13 12.63
C LYS A 950 -15.22 4.87 11.66
N PRO A 951 -15.07 5.15 10.34
CA PRO A 951 -16.20 5.11 9.41
C PRO A 951 -16.59 3.71 8.88
N TRP A 952 -15.86 2.63 9.21
CA TRP A 952 -16.15 1.26 8.77
C TRP A 952 -16.15 0.25 9.91
#